data_AF-A0A2S5REH6-F1
#
_entry.id   AF-A0A2S5REH6-F1
#
_cell.length_a   1.000
_cell.length_b   1.000
_cell.length_c   1.000
_cell.angle_alpha   90.00
_cell.angle_beta   90.00
_cell.angle_gamma   90.00
#
_symmetry.space_group_name_H-M   'P 1'
#
loop_
_entity.id
_entity.type
_entity.pdbx_description
1 polymer ?
#
loop_
_entity_poly.entity_id
_entity_poly.type
_entity_poly.pdbx_seq_one_letter_code
_entity_poly.pdbx_strand_id
1 'polypeptide(L)'
;MKKLLSLLAAAGLVSGSALTVVSCNSNNDYVNDGEGEGEGEGGGSTPKPPTSNQNVQGYKNLLEKVWLDTYEDELSQSKITNTIDKEGNGDYDGTQIFNFKYLMNNHAIPEGQREIKVDLLEDQAALNKMKNDLAIIFHEHTFTKYFKEMIKLNYDKYKDITMGTDWNNTYGGFEIKDKFELTGQRILPDNGNDEEIIYTLSITPVLKMFYRDESGKTDTHTTAPFEIHLLIGEDGNVMGVINEIKQEMPNHFLHNGAENGSTALNFLDLKKTSPDLKNYGKLTRPIANFVNQKNGTFQKNLNETINSIIKDKIPNATGEIDARQTINEEDVMITKDWLNTDNGWDQLKILSDFQNNSLVNNLILKNKNEPGMNGAIAANLIETRMFSNGKIESRSYDNELERFLKKYDTPDYLLYNFIQQVHAFGTMRLSNIKIVFGGANNDLKLKIPTIIAPWTYANNESKTCTNKKDQLLSALYHSIIYVNEYLWSVNKGHQMETAFLSIDQAAKTDYIKAYAKATKTPWDVIKKKLATGAEIVLEPGTYFEVGTGTNGHEDLIGSQIDEVMKDASDMKFEAFTSSVKIDTPNKLVLKKTTSGKIGVAFKSVINVYQKTMMDYKLTFGNIKIQAKLPWYDPYAPGLKDQLTGAIWESNNSDFYPPHDGHDKEGWYFSKNHIDKNWLLFELDKI
;
A
#
# COMPACT_ATOMS: atom_id res chain seq x y z
N MET A 1 40.20 -23.57 -11.25
CA MET A 1 40.39 -23.44 -9.78
C MET A 1 40.51 -22.01 -9.25
N LYS A 2 41.05 -21.02 -9.96
CA LYS A 2 41.12 -19.62 -9.47
C LYS A 2 39.77 -18.88 -9.35
N LYS A 3 38.72 -19.28 -10.11
CA LYS A 3 37.37 -18.68 -10.02
C LYS A 3 36.52 -19.17 -8.82
N LEU A 4 36.87 -20.31 -8.20
CA LEU A 4 36.15 -20.83 -7.03
C LEU A 4 36.64 -20.17 -5.73
N LEU A 5 37.93 -19.82 -5.66
CA LEU A 5 38.54 -19.11 -4.52
C LEU A 5 38.07 -17.65 -4.41
N SER A 6 37.72 -16.99 -5.52
CA SER A 6 37.15 -15.62 -5.51
C SER A 6 35.70 -15.58 -5.00
N LEU A 7 34.92 -16.64 -5.25
CA LEU A 7 33.55 -16.77 -4.73
C LEU A 7 33.52 -17.14 -3.24
N LEU A 8 34.49 -17.93 -2.77
CA LEU A 8 34.67 -18.22 -1.33
C LEU A 8 35.25 -17.03 -0.56
N ALA A 9 36.07 -16.17 -1.19
CA ALA A 9 36.53 -14.92 -0.59
C ALA A 9 35.39 -13.88 -0.49
N ALA A 10 34.47 -13.84 -1.47
CA ALA A 10 33.27 -13.00 -1.40
C ALA A 10 32.26 -13.50 -0.34
N ALA A 11 32.12 -14.83 -0.17
CA ALA A 11 31.29 -15.40 0.89
C ALA A 11 31.93 -15.23 2.28
N GLY A 12 33.27 -15.31 2.38
CA GLY A 12 34.01 -15.12 3.64
C GLY A 12 34.03 -13.67 4.16
N LEU A 13 33.90 -12.67 3.28
CA LEU A 13 33.82 -11.26 3.66
C LEU A 13 32.41 -10.82 4.12
N VAL A 14 31.35 -11.55 3.75
CA VAL A 14 29.98 -11.28 4.22
C VAL A 14 29.73 -11.90 5.62
N SER A 15 30.58 -12.83 6.07
CA SER A 15 30.47 -13.45 7.40
C SER A 15 31.38 -12.84 8.49
N GLY A 16 32.09 -11.73 8.22
CA GLY A 16 33.08 -11.14 9.13
C GLY A 16 32.76 -9.76 9.72
N SER A 17 31.70 -9.08 9.28
CA SER A 17 31.40 -7.69 9.69
C SER A 17 30.05 -7.51 10.39
N ALA A 18 29.47 -8.59 10.91
CA ALA A 18 28.47 -8.51 11.97
C ALA A 18 29.16 -8.21 13.31
N LEU A 19 29.71 -7.00 13.46
CA LEU A 19 30.06 -6.30 14.71
C LEU A 19 30.79 -5.00 14.35
N THR A 20 30.02 -3.96 14.03
CA THR A 20 30.48 -2.60 14.35
C THR A 20 29.32 -1.86 14.97
N VAL A 21 29.48 -1.66 16.27
CA VAL A 21 28.70 -0.81 17.14
C VAL A 21 28.56 0.56 16.49
N VAL A 22 27.35 0.95 16.08
CA VAL A 22 27.03 2.37 15.91
C VAL A 22 26.60 2.88 17.29
N SER A 23 27.58 3.21 18.11
CA SER A 23 27.38 4.10 19.25
C SER A 23 27.89 5.49 18.84
N CYS A 24 26.92 6.39 18.72
CA CYS A 24 26.94 7.83 18.92
C CYS A 24 28.19 8.64 18.55
N ASN A 25 27.97 9.71 17.79
CA ASN A 25 28.36 11.01 18.31
C ASN A 25 27.24 12.04 18.14
N SER A 26 26.43 12.16 19.18
CA SER A 26 25.60 13.32 19.48
C SER A 26 26.29 14.07 20.63
N ASN A 27 26.84 15.25 20.34
CA ASN A 27 26.80 16.46 21.18
C ASN A 27 27.89 17.46 20.77
N ASN A 28 27.43 18.70 20.49
CA ASN A 28 28.01 20.00 20.89
C ASN A 28 29.43 20.35 20.37
N ASP A 29 29.78 21.54 19.91
CA ASP A 29 29.34 22.91 20.22
C ASP A 29 29.57 23.86 19.03
N TYR A 30 28.76 24.92 18.98
CA TYR A 30 29.10 26.20 18.34
C TYR A 30 30.24 26.88 19.11
N VAL A 31 31.43 27.10 18.52
CA VAL A 31 32.29 28.28 18.80
C VAL A 31 33.15 28.59 17.56
N ASN A 32 33.25 29.89 17.26
CA ASN A 32 34.10 30.56 16.28
C ASN A 32 35.62 30.29 16.43
N ASP A 33 36.32 30.64 15.34
CA ASP A 33 37.66 31.26 15.23
C ASP A 33 38.74 30.44 14.52
N GLY A 34 39.36 31.07 13.51
CA GLY A 34 40.79 30.95 13.27
C GLY A 34 41.24 30.38 11.91
N GLU A 35 41.88 31.25 11.13
CA GLU A 35 42.56 31.05 9.85
C GLU A 35 43.64 29.95 9.83
N GLY A 36 43.96 29.45 8.62
CA GLY A 36 45.22 28.73 8.35
C GLY A 36 45.22 27.94 7.04
N GLU A 37 45.87 28.49 6.02
CA GLU A 37 46.17 27.87 4.71
C GLU A 37 47.04 26.60 4.81
N GLY A 38 46.94 25.70 3.82
CA GLY A 38 47.93 24.64 3.59
C GLY A 38 47.46 23.54 2.63
N GLU A 39 47.97 23.58 1.41
CA GLU A 39 47.81 22.58 0.34
C GLU A 39 48.34 21.19 0.71
N GLY A 40 47.77 20.14 0.11
CA GLY A 40 48.34 18.79 0.14
C GLY A 40 47.43 17.70 -0.45
N GLU A 41 47.71 17.31 -1.69
CA GLU A 41 47.06 16.23 -2.44
C GLU A 41 47.19 14.84 -1.79
N GLY A 42 46.18 13.98 -2.02
CA GLY A 42 46.33 12.52 -2.00
C GLY A 42 45.40 11.77 -1.04
N GLY A 43 44.41 11.05 -1.59
CA GLY A 43 43.64 10.08 -0.81
C GLY A 43 42.51 9.45 -1.62
N GLY A 44 42.72 8.20 -2.05
CA GLY A 44 41.91 7.51 -3.05
C GLY A 44 40.40 7.53 -2.80
N SER A 45 39.66 7.85 -3.86
CA SER A 45 38.22 7.66 -3.94
C SER A 45 37.92 6.17 -3.86
N THR A 46 37.56 5.71 -2.66
CA THR A 46 36.85 4.46 -2.45
C THR A 46 35.69 4.43 -3.46
N PRO A 47 35.59 3.42 -4.35
CA PRO A 47 34.51 3.38 -5.33
C PRO A 47 33.20 3.37 -4.57
N LYS A 48 32.43 4.44 -4.77
CA LYS A 48 31.11 4.63 -4.16
C LYS A 48 30.26 3.42 -4.53
N PRO A 49 29.52 2.82 -3.58
CA PRO A 49 28.65 1.70 -3.91
C PRO A 49 27.69 2.14 -5.02
N PRO A 50 27.49 1.31 -6.07
CA PRO A 50 26.61 1.67 -7.17
C PRO A 50 25.17 1.89 -6.67
N THR A 51 24.51 2.89 -7.24
CA THR A 51 23.08 3.13 -7.05
C THR A 51 22.30 1.87 -7.44
N SER A 52 21.38 1.40 -6.60
CA SER A 52 20.56 0.23 -6.92
C SER A 52 19.40 0.57 -7.86
N ASN A 53 18.98 -0.38 -8.70
CA ASN A 53 17.77 -0.23 -9.53
C ASN A 53 16.51 0.08 -8.70
N GLN A 54 16.45 -0.39 -7.45
CA GLN A 54 15.37 -0.06 -6.53
C GLN A 54 15.34 1.42 -6.15
N ASN A 55 16.51 2.05 -5.96
CA ASN A 55 16.58 3.48 -5.67
C ASN A 55 16.19 4.30 -6.91
N VAL A 56 16.59 3.87 -8.11
CA VAL A 56 16.17 4.50 -9.38
C VAL A 56 14.66 4.43 -9.54
N GLN A 57 14.04 3.26 -9.32
CA GLN A 57 12.59 3.13 -9.41
C GLN A 57 11.87 3.97 -8.35
N GLY A 58 12.39 4.00 -7.12
CA GLY A 58 11.86 4.86 -6.06
C GLY A 58 11.94 6.34 -6.41
N TYR A 59 12.98 6.77 -7.13
CA TYR A 59 13.11 8.13 -7.63
C TYR A 59 12.10 8.45 -8.75
N LYS A 60 11.88 7.53 -9.69
CA LYS A 60 10.86 7.69 -10.75
C LYS A 60 9.46 7.87 -10.16
N ASN A 61 9.10 7.05 -9.17
CA ASN A 61 7.81 7.19 -8.47
C ASN A 61 7.69 8.54 -7.74
N LEU A 62 8.78 9.07 -7.20
CA LEU A 62 8.80 10.41 -6.58
C LEU A 62 8.57 11.50 -7.62
N LEU A 63 9.17 11.37 -8.81
CA LEU A 63 8.95 12.31 -9.92
C LEU A 63 7.50 12.30 -10.43
N GLU A 64 6.87 11.12 -10.50
CA GLU A 64 5.42 11.02 -10.78
C GLU A 64 4.62 11.81 -9.75
N LYS A 65 4.97 11.66 -8.46
CA LYS A 65 4.29 12.38 -7.38
C LYS A 65 4.45 13.90 -7.52
N VAL A 66 5.63 14.41 -7.87
CA VAL A 66 5.84 15.86 -8.11
C VAL A 66 4.95 16.38 -9.23
N TRP A 67 4.81 15.61 -10.32
CA TRP A 67 3.94 15.96 -11.42
C TRP A 67 2.47 16.02 -10.99
N LEU A 68 2.01 15.01 -10.27
CA LEU A 68 0.65 14.94 -9.76
C LEU A 68 0.37 16.06 -8.75
N ASP A 69 1.23 16.26 -7.75
CA ASP A 69 1.08 17.33 -6.75
C ASP A 69 1.03 18.72 -7.42
N THR A 70 1.77 18.92 -8.52
CA THR A 70 1.73 20.16 -9.29
C THR A 70 0.43 20.33 -10.06
N TYR A 71 -0.11 19.25 -10.63
CA TYR A 71 -1.42 19.26 -11.26
C TYR A 71 -2.53 19.59 -10.25
N GLU A 72 -2.48 18.99 -9.05
CA GLU A 72 -3.50 19.16 -8.00
C GLU A 72 -3.42 20.48 -7.21
N ASP A 73 -2.38 21.28 -7.45
CA ASP A 73 -2.23 22.60 -6.88
C ASP A 73 -3.36 23.53 -7.31
N GLU A 74 -3.86 24.33 -6.36
CA GLU A 74 -5.02 25.20 -6.56
C GLU A 74 -4.81 26.20 -7.70
N LEU A 75 -3.59 26.73 -7.81
CA LEU A 75 -3.24 27.67 -8.86
C LEU A 75 -3.25 27.00 -10.24
N SER A 76 -2.67 25.80 -10.36
CA SER A 76 -2.72 25.01 -11.60
C SER A 76 -4.16 24.68 -12.00
N GLN A 77 -4.97 24.21 -11.04
CA GLN A 77 -6.38 23.89 -11.27
C GLN A 77 -7.19 25.13 -11.66
N SER A 78 -6.91 26.29 -11.08
CA SER A 78 -7.61 27.55 -11.42
C SER A 78 -7.50 27.92 -12.90
N LYS A 79 -6.42 27.50 -13.58
CA LYS A 79 -6.12 27.82 -14.97
C LYS A 79 -6.66 26.83 -16.00
N ILE A 80 -7.20 25.70 -15.55
CA ILE A 80 -7.80 24.68 -16.43
C ILE A 80 -9.16 25.14 -16.99
N THR A 81 -9.84 26.04 -16.28
CA THR A 81 -11.06 26.69 -16.73
C THR A 81 -10.78 28.18 -16.90
N ASN A 82 -10.91 28.70 -18.12
CA ASN A 82 -10.70 30.11 -18.42
C ASN A 82 -12.02 30.77 -18.83
N THR A 83 -12.49 31.71 -18.01
CA THR A 83 -13.69 32.51 -18.28
C THR A 83 -13.28 33.86 -18.86
N ILE A 84 -13.82 34.21 -20.02
CA ILE A 84 -13.56 35.47 -20.72
C ILE A 84 -14.66 36.48 -20.39
N ASP A 85 -14.25 37.65 -19.91
CA ASP A 85 -15.16 38.77 -19.66
C ASP A 85 -15.77 39.28 -20.98
N LYS A 86 -17.10 39.26 -21.07
CA LYS A 86 -17.85 39.76 -22.23
C LYS A 86 -17.76 41.29 -22.36
N GLU A 87 -17.58 42.02 -21.27
CA GLU A 87 -17.71 43.49 -21.22
C GLU A 87 -16.36 44.23 -21.08
N GLY A 88 -15.26 43.53 -20.75
CA GLY A 88 -13.93 44.13 -20.52
C GLY A 88 -12.81 43.58 -21.42
N ASN A 89 -12.24 44.41 -22.31
CA ASN A 89 -10.92 44.34 -22.98
C ASN A 89 -10.33 43.00 -23.50
N GLY A 90 -11.10 41.91 -23.61
CA GLY A 90 -10.60 40.62 -24.11
C GLY A 90 -9.78 39.81 -23.09
N ASP A 91 -9.08 38.78 -23.57
CA ASP A 91 -8.30 37.84 -22.75
C ASP A 91 -7.44 38.57 -21.67
N TYR A 92 -7.62 38.23 -20.38
CA TYR A 92 -6.86 38.82 -19.27
C TYR A 92 -5.32 38.64 -19.43
N ASP A 93 -4.51 39.59 -18.95
CA ASP A 93 -3.04 39.43 -18.91
C ASP A 93 -2.67 38.17 -18.10
N GLY A 94 -2.01 37.20 -18.76
CA GLY A 94 -1.71 35.88 -18.21
C GLY A 94 -2.55 34.71 -18.77
N THR A 95 -3.58 35.00 -19.58
CA THR A 95 -4.48 34.00 -20.21
C THR A 95 -4.14 33.70 -21.68
N GLN A 96 -2.84 33.61 -22.00
CA GLN A 96 -2.38 33.32 -23.37
C GLN A 96 -2.63 31.88 -23.84
N ILE A 97 -3.17 31.01 -22.98
CA ILE A 97 -3.49 29.61 -23.26
C ILE A 97 -4.56 29.56 -24.33
N PHE A 98 -4.23 29.10 -25.55
CA PHE A 98 -5.14 29.02 -26.71
C PHE A 98 -6.25 30.09 -26.68
N ASN A 99 -5.82 31.36 -26.67
CA ASN A 99 -6.70 32.46 -26.31
C ASN A 99 -8.00 32.49 -27.13
N PHE A 100 -9.09 33.02 -26.56
CA PHE A 100 -10.43 32.81 -27.12
C PHE A 100 -10.54 33.41 -28.53
N LYS A 101 -9.89 34.54 -28.76
CA LYS A 101 -9.82 35.18 -30.08
C LYS A 101 -9.08 34.34 -31.12
N TYR A 102 -7.99 33.66 -30.76
CA TYR A 102 -7.27 32.75 -31.66
C TYR A 102 -8.17 31.58 -32.06
N LEU A 103 -8.88 30.99 -31.10
CA LEU A 103 -9.81 29.89 -31.34
C LEU A 103 -10.95 30.32 -32.27
N MET A 104 -11.57 31.47 -32.00
CA MET A 104 -12.62 32.04 -32.85
C MET A 104 -12.16 32.35 -34.28
N ASN A 105 -10.89 32.75 -34.48
CA ASN A 105 -10.39 33.13 -35.80
C ASN A 105 -9.89 31.92 -36.63
N ASN A 106 -9.25 30.94 -35.98
CA ASN A 106 -8.59 29.82 -36.67
C ASN A 106 -9.43 28.54 -36.64
N HIS A 107 -10.35 28.44 -35.69
CA HIS A 107 -11.22 27.28 -35.46
C HIS A 107 -12.67 27.75 -35.22
N ALA A 108 -13.16 28.66 -36.06
CA ALA A 108 -14.53 29.14 -35.98
C ALA A 108 -15.55 27.99 -36.16
N ILE A 109 -16.62 27.99 -35.36
CA ILE A 109 -17.75 27.08 -35.55
C ILE A 109 -18.57 27.56 -36.76
N PRO A 110 -18.70 26.78 -37.85
CA PRO A 110 -19.41 27.19 -39.06
C PRO A 110 -20.85 27.62 -38.79
N GLU A 111 -21.34 28.56 -39.60
CA GLU A 111 -22.72 29.01 -39.53
C GLU A 111 -23.68 27.84 -39.77
N GLY A 112 -24.69 27.69 -38.90
CA GLY A 112 -25.65 26.57 -38.93
C GLY A 112 -25.16 25.28 -38.28
N GLN A 113 -23.90 25.21 -37.82
CA GLN A 113 -23.40 24.10 -37.00
C GLN A 113 -23.35 24.50 -35.51
N ARG A 114 -23.63 23.53 -34.63
CA ARG A 114 -23.52 23.72 -33.17
C ARG A 114 -22.18 23.27 -32.61
N GLU A 115 -21.41 22.49 -33.36
CA GLU A 115 -20.16 21.89 -32.90
C GLU A 115 -19.16 21.78 -34.04
N ILE A 116 -17.88 21.96 -33.73
CA ILE A 116 -16.75 21.48 -34.54
C ILE A 116 -15.87 20.57 -33.69
N LYS A 117 -15.19 19.63 -34.36
CA LYS A 117 -14.15 18.81 -33.78
C LYS A 117 -12.92 18.83 -34.69
N VAL A 118 -11.77 19.14 -34.12
CA VAL A 118 -10.49 19.26 -34.82
C VAL A 118 -9.45 18.44 -34.06
N ASP A 119 -8.79 17.52 -34.75
CA ASP A 119 -7.59 16.86 -34.23
C ASP A 119 -6.38 17.76 -34.51
N LEU A 120 -5.70 18.17 -33.44
CA LEU A 120 -4.53 19.04 -33.46
C LEU A 120 -3.23 18.27 -33.25
N LEU A 121 -3.27 16.93 -33.17
CA LEU A 121 -2.09 16.12 -32.88
C LEU A 121 -1.02 16.18 -33.98
N GLU A 122 -1.43 16.41 -35.23
CA GLU A 122 -0.52 16.57 -36.38
C GLU A 122 -0.14 18.05 -36.66
N ASP A 123 -0.76 19.01 -35.96
CA ASP A 123 -0.46 20.44 -36.12
C ASP A 123 0.72 20.85 -35.24
N GLN A 124 1.90 20.97 -35.85
CA GLN A 124 3.14 21.33 -35.13
C GLN A 124 3.09 22.73 -34.48
N ALA A 125 2.37 23.68 -35.07
CA ALA A 125 2.25 25.02 -34.51
C ALA A 125 1.35 25.00 -33.27
N ALA A 126 0.21 24.31 -33.35
CA ALA A 126 -0.68 24.07 -32.22
C ALA A 126 0.01 23.29 -31.10
N LEU A 127 0.77 22.24 -31.42
CA LEU A 127 1.53 21.45 -30.45
C LEU A 127 2.56 22.30 -29.70
N ASN A 128 3.34 23.10 -30.42
CA ASN A 128 4.35 23.97 -29.80
C ASN A 128 3.70 25.03 -28.92
N LYS A 129 2.58 25.60 -29.38
CA LYS A 129 1.81 26.56 -28.58
C LYS A 129 1.27 25.90 -27.31
N MET A 130 0.68 24.71 -27.41
CA MET A 130 0.15 24.01 -26.25
C MET A 130 1.25 23.65 -25.24
N LYS A 131 2.43 23.22 -25.68
CA LYS A 131 3.57 22.95 -24.78
C LYS A 131 4.00 24.19 -23.98
N ASN A 132 4.00 25.36 -24.61
CA ASN A 132 4.28 26.62 -23.92
C ASN A 132 3.16 26.98 -22.94
N ASP A 133 1.91 26.80 -23.37
CA ASP A 133 0.73 27.07 -22.56
C ASP A 133 0.69 26.15 -21.32
N LEU A 134 1.08 24.87 -21.46
CA LEU A 134 1.23 23.92 -20.34
C LEU A 134 2.28 24.37 -19.32
N ALA A 135 3.38 25.01 -19.74
CA ALA A 135 4.36 25.59 -18.82
C ALA A 135 3.81 26.81 -18.07
N ILE A 136 2.82 27.51 -18.63
CA ILE A 136 2.11 28.62 -17.96
C ILE A 136 1.04 28.09 -16.99
N ILE A 137 0.33 27.03 -17.36
CA ILE A 137 -0.66 26.35 -16.51
C ILE A 137 0.03 25.73 -15.30
N PHE A 138 1.07 24.93 -15.54
CA PHE A 138 1.81 24.20 -14.52
C PHE A 138 3.09 24.95 -14.16
N HIS A 139 2.91 25.98 -13.36
CA HIS A 139 3.96 26.92 -13.02
C HIS A 139 5.25 26.25 -12.52
N GLU A 140 6.40 26.72 -13.02
CA GLU A 140 7.73 26.23 -12.61
C GLU A 140 7.97 26.33 -11.09
N HIS A 141 7.44 27.36 -10.44
CA HIS A 141 7.61 27.53 -8.99
C HIS A 141 6.89 26.43 -8.19
N THR A 142 5.75 25.93 -8.67
CA THR A 142 4.99 24.86 -8.05
C THR A 142 5.78 23.55 -8.12
N PHE A 143 6.28 23.21 -9.31
CA PHE A 143 7.19 22.07 -9.49
C PHE A 143 8.42 22.18 -8.58
N THR A 144 9.07 23.35 -8.58
CA THR A 144 10.28 23.58 -7.78
C THR A 144 10.04 23.42 -6.29
N LYS A 145 8.89 23.90 -5.80
CA LYS A 145 8.48 23.77 -4.39
C LYS A 145 8.35 22.29 -4.01
N TYR A 146 7.51 21.54 -4.72
CA TYR A 146 7.27 20.12 -4.42
C TYR A 146 8.54 19.27 -4.59
N PHE A 147 9.30 19.49 -5.66
CA PHE A 147 10.55 18.79 -5.91
C PHE A 147 11.58 19.02 -4.78
N LYS A 148 11.81 20.28 -4.39
CA LYS A 148 12.79 20.60 -3.33
C LYS A 148 12.41 19.99 -1.99
N GLU A 149 11.13 20.04 -1.62
CA GLU A 149 10.63 19.42 -0.39
C GLU A 149 10.91 17.90 -0.38
N MET A 150 10.57 17.20 -1.47
CA MET A 150 10.75 15.76 -1.57
C MET A 150 12.21 15.31 -1.60
N ILE A 151 13.07 16.02 -2.36
CA ILE A 151 14.50 15.71 -2.43
C ILE A 151 15.20 15.99 -1.11
N LYS A 152 14.84 17.07 -0.41
CA LYS A 152 15.40 17.40 0.90
C LYS A 152 15.14 16.30 1.92
N LEU A 153 13.92 15.76 1.96
CA LEU A 153 13.53 14.68 2.87
C LEU A 153 14.24 13.35 2.56
N ASN A 154 14.70 13.14 1.32
CA ASN A 154 15.29 11.89 0.85
C ASN A 154 16.72 12.06 0.31
N TYR A 155 17.42 13.11 0.73
CA TYR A 155 18.68 13.53 0.11
C TYR A 155 19.71 12.40 0.06
N ASP A 156 19.94 11.71 1.17
CA ASP A 156 20.92 10.63 1.22
C ASP A 156 20.60 9.45 0.31
N LYS A 157 19.32 9.21 0.02
CA LYS A 157 18.85 8.13 -0.84
C LYS A 157 18.99 8.47 -2.32
N TYR A 158 18.78 9.73 -2.70
CA TYR A 158 18.63 10.15 -4.10
C TYR A 158 19.69 11.14 -4.61
N LYS A 159 20.63 11.62 -3.77
CA LYS A 159 21.68 12.58 -4.16
C LYS A 159 22.52 12.16 -5.37
N ASP A 160 22.70 10.87 -5.59
CA ASP A 160 23.47 10.33 -6.70
C ASP A 160 22.61 10.03 -7.95
N ILE A 161 21.29 10.10 -7.83
CA ILE A 161 20.29 9.90 -8.89
C ILE A 161 19.80 11.24 -9.44
N THR A 162 19.68 12.24 -8.56
CA THR A 162 19.16 13.56 -8.92
C THR A 162 20.11 14.32 -9.85
N MET A 163 19.56 15.05 -10.82
CA MET A 163 20.34 15.91 -11.74
C MET A 163 20.78 17.23 -11.09
N GLY A 164 20.32 17.49 -9.87
CA GLY A 164 20.65 18.65 -9.05
C GLY A 164 19.61 18.85 -7.96
N THR A 165 19.66 19.99 -7.27
CA THR A 165 18.64 20.42 -6.30
C THR A 165 17.62 21.39 -6.89
N ASP A 166 17.84 21.80 -8.14
CA ASP A 166 16.91 22.64 -8.90
C ASP A 166 16.08 21.80 -9.88
N TRP A 167 14.80 22.11 -9.98
CA TRP A 167 13.86 21.42 -10.85
C TRP A 167 14.27 21.50 -12.31
N ASN A 168 14.80 22.65 -12.76
CA ASN A 168 15.21 22.86 -14.15
C ASN A 168 16.33 21.91 -14.63
N ASN A 169 17.12 21.34 -13.71
CA ASN A 169 18.12 20.34 -14.08
C ASN A 169 17.49 18.97 -14.38
N THR A 170 16.33 18.72 -13.78
CA THR A 170 15.55 17.49 -13.94
C THR A 170 14.51 17.66 -15.06
N TYR A 171 13.99 18.85 -15.29
CA TYR A 171 12.92 19.11 -16.26
C TYR A 171 13.39 18.92 -17.71
N GLY A 172 12.72 18.04 -18.44
CA GLY A 172 12.96 17.76 -19.85
C GLY A 172 11.88 18.27 -20.80
N GLY A 173 10.86 18.98 -20.30
CA GLY A 173 9.78 19.55 -21.10
C GLY A 173 8.48 18.76 -21.07
N PHE A 174 7.39 19.41 -21.47
CA PHE A 174 6.12 18.76 -21.77
C PHE A 174 6.13 18.10 -23.16
N GLU A 175 5.54 16.92 -23.23
CA GLU A 175 5.14 16.25 -24.46
C GLU A 175 3.63 16.01 -24.43
N ILE A 176 2.99 15.95 -25.59
CA ILE A 176 1.57 15.62 -25.71
C ILE A 176 1.52 14.29 -26.45
N LYS A 177 0.97 13.27 -25.79
CA LYS A 177 0.87 11.91 -26.33
C LYS A 177 -0.56 11.59 -26.66
N ASP A 178 -0.78 10.75 -27.67
CA ASP A 178 -2.03 10.05 -28.01
C ASP A 178 -3.28 10.90 -28.33
N LYS A 179 -3.43 12.10 -27.75
CA LYS A 179 -4.63 12.93 -27.85
C LYS A 179 -4.30 14.42 -27.76
N PHE A 180 -4.75 15.15 -28.78
CA PHE A 180 -4.84 16.60 -28.76
C PHE A 180 -6.03 17.05 -29.61
N GLU A 181 -7.22 17.09 -29.02
CA GLU A 181 -8.47 17.38 -29.73
C GLU A 181 -9.06 18.69 -29.25
N LEU A 182 -9.46 19.55 -30.20
CA LEU A 182 -10.26 20.74 -29.94
C LEU A 182 -11.71 20.47 -30.32
N THR A 183 -12.63 20.75 -29.40
CA THR A 183 -14.07 20.76 -29.66
C THR A 183 -14.60 22.17 -29.39
N GLY A 184 -15.16 22.83 -30.41
CA GLY A 184 -15.83 24.13 -30.27
C GLY A 184 -17.34 23.93 -30.28
N GLN A 185 -18.07 24.49 -29.33
CA GLN A 185 -19.49 24.29 -29.13
C GLN A 185 -20.24 25.61 -28.93
N ARG A 186 -21.42 25.67 -29.53
CA ARG A 186 -22.40 26.74 -29.41
C ARG A 186 -23.58 26.23 -28.60
N ILE A 187 -23.82 26.81 -27.42
CA ILE A 187 -24.79 26.32 -26.45
C ILE A 187 -25.84 27.40 -26.18
N LEU A 188 -27.11 27.02 -26.21
CA LEU A 188 -28.22 27.82 -25.71
C LEU A 188 -28.58 27.34 -24.29
N PRO A 189 -28.18 28.05 -23.22
CA PRO A 189 -28.43 27.63 -21.84
C PRO A 189 -29.91 27.66 -21.47
N ASP A 190 -30.69 28.55 -22.08
CA ASP A 190 -32.14 28.60 -21.99
C ASP A 190 -32.78 28.61 -23.40
N ASN A 191 -34.12 28.61 -23.47
CA ASN A 191 -34.83 28.73 -24.75
C ASN A 191 -34.75 30.16 -25.36
N GLY A 192 -33.84 31.01 -24.87
CA GLY A 192 -33.60 32.37 -25.33
C GLY A 192 -32.65 32.45 -26.54
N ASN A 193 -32.18 33.67 -26.81
CA ASN A 193 -31.32 33.98 -27.96
C ASN A 193 -29.82 34.12 -27.61
N ASP A 194 -29.46 34.04 -26.33
CA ASP A 194 -28.08 34.27 -25.89
C ASP A 194 -27.26 32.98 -26.00
N GLU A 195 -26.54 32.86 -27.12
CA GLU A 195 -25.65 31.74 -27.41
C GLU A 195 -24.30 31.91 -26.68
N GLU A 196 -23.87 30.89 -25.95
CA GLU A 196 -22.55 30.82 -25.33
C GLU A 196 -21.64 29.94 -26.19
N ILE A 197 -20.44 30.45 -26.50
CA ILE A 197 -19.42 29.70 -27.24
C ILE A 197 -18.38 29.17 -26.24
N ILE A 198 -18.17 27.86 -26.27
CA ILE A 198 -17.21 27.17 -25.41
C ILE A 198 -16.29 26.31 -26.27
N TYR A 199 -14.99 26.40 -26.00
CA TYR A 199 -13.99 25.51 -26.56
C TYR A 199 -13.45 24.58 -25.47
N THR A 200 -13.38 23.30 -25.79
CA THR A 200 -12.76 22.27 -24.96
C THR A 200 -11.53 21.72 -25.68
N LEU A 201 -10.37 21.82 -25.06
CA LEU A 201 -9.14 21.16 -25.50
C LEU A 201 -8.95 19.90 -24.65
N SER A 202 -9.04 18.73 -25.27
CA SER A 202 -8.75 17.44 -24.65
C SER A 202 -7.31 17.04 -24.99
N ILE A 203 -6.43 17.01 -24.00
CA ILE A 203 -5.00 16.73 -24.19
C ILE A 203 -4.53 15.67 -23.21
N THR A 204 -3.55 14.87 -23.64
CA THR A 204 -2.87 13.91 -22.75
C THR A 204 -1.40 14.32 -22.60
N PRO A 205 -1.10 15.24 -21.65
CA PRO A 205 0.26 15.68 -21.40
C PRO A 205 1.05 14.59 -20.68
N VAL A 206 2.33 14.52 -21.00
CA VAL A 206 3.34 13.86 -20.20
C VAL A 206 4.51 14.79 -19.97
N LEU A 207 5.22 14.54 -18.88
CA LEU A 207 6.36 15.31 -18.47
C LEU A 207 7.61 14.47 -18.64
N LYS A 208 8.54 14.94 -19.47
CA LYS A 208 9.85 14.33 -19.62
C LYS A 208 10.78 14.86 -18.54
N MET A 209 11.53 13.97 -17.90
CA MET A 209 12.46 14.31 -16.83
C MET A 209 13.76 13.53 -16.96
N PHE A 210 14.86 14.13 -16.52
CA PHE A 210 16.20 13.56 -16.53
C PHE A 210 16.60 13.08 -15.14
N TYR A 211 17.29 11.94 -15.10
CA TYR A 211 17.85 11.37 -13.86
C TYR A 211 19.15 10.62 -14.18
N ARG A 212 19.93 10.26 -13.17
CA ARG A 212 21.11 9.39 -13.32
C ARG A 212 20.75 7.94 -13.04
N ASP A 213 21.02 7.05 -13.97
CA ASP A 213 20.79 5.61 -13.86
C ASP A 213 21.75 4.91 -12.87
N GLU A 214 21.64 3.60 -12.73
CA GLU A 214 22.51 2.79 -11.86
C GLU A 214 24.00 2.86 -12.24
N SER A 215 24.30 3.22 -13.50
CA SER A 215 25.65 3.40 -14.02
C SER A 215 26.17 4.84 -13.86
N GLY A 216 25.34 5.75 -13.34
CA GLY A 216 25.63 7.18 -13.18
C GLY A 216 25.48 7.99 -14.47
N LYS A 217 24.90 7.41 -15.53
CA LYS A 217 24.64 8.12 -16.79
C LYS A 217 23.27 8.78 -16.77
N THR A 218 23.15 9.92 -17.45
CA THR A 218 21.85 10.58 -17.61
C THR A 218 20.94 9.75 -18.50
N ASP A 219 19.74 9.48 -18.00
CA ASP A 219 18.64 8.80 -18.68
C ASP A 219 17.35 9.62 -18.51
N THR A 220 16.29 9.23 -19.23
CA THR A 220 14.99 9.93 -19.26
C THR A 220 13.88 9.09 -18.66
N HIS A 221 13.04 9.73 -17.84
CA HIS A 221 11.77 9.22 -17.38
C HIS A 221 10.63 10.06 -17.99
N THR A 222 9.56 9.43 -18.42
CA THR A 222 8.34 10.12 -18.88
C THR A 222 7.20 9.74 -17.96
N THR A 223 6.46 10.73 -17.47
CA THR A 223 5.36 10.48 -16.54
C THR A 223 4.24 9.64 -17.15
N ALA A 224 3.43 9.05 -16.28
CA ALA A 224 2.21 8.36 -16.67
C ALA A 224 1.27 9.35 -17.43
N PRO A 225 0.83 9.01 -18.66
CA PRO A 225 -0.08 9.84 -19.43
C PRO A 225 -1.47 9.86 -18.80
N PHE A 226 -2.11 11.02 -18.75
CA PHE A 226 -3.52 11.13 -18.37
C PHE A 226 -4.22 12.24 -19.15
N GLU A 227 -5.53 12.09 -19.39
CA GLU A 227 -6.34 13.07 -20.12
C GLU A 227 -6.74 14.25 -19.21
N ILE A 228 -6.51 15.46 -19.69
CA ILE A 228 -7.00 16.72 -19.11
C ILE A 228 -7.86 17.48 -20.11
N HIS A 229 -8.86 18.16 -19.58
CA HIS A 229 -9.78 18.99 -20.34
C HIS A 229 -9.60 20.45 -19.95
N LEU A 230 -9.07 21.26 -20.86
CA LEU A 230 -9.01 22.71 -20.70
C LEU A 230 -10.26 23.31 -21.34
N LEU A 231 -10.99 24.14 -20.60
CA LEU A 231 -12.19 24.81 -21.09
C LEU A 231 -11.97 26.31 -21.18
N ILE A 232 -12.36 26.89 -22.30
CA ILE A 232 -12.26 28.33 -22.58
C ILE A 232 -13.60 28.79 -23.12
N GLY A 233 -14.25 29.72 -22.43
CA GLY A 233 -15.57 30.22 -22.82
C GLY A 233 -15.83 31.61 -22.26
N GLU A 234 -16.81 32.29 -22.85
CA GLU A 234 -17.26 33.59 -22.35
C GLU A 234 -18.02 33.44 -21.02
N ASP A 235 -18.04 34.50 -20.22
CA ASP A 235 -18.83 34.53 -19.00
C ASP A 235 -20.33 34.36 -19.29
N GLY A 236 -20.97 33.50 -18.50
CA GLY A 236 -22.30 32.98 -18.81
C GLY A 236 -22.76 31.85 -17.89
N ASN A 237 -24.00 31.40 -18.10
CA ASN A 237 -24.66 30.37 -17.30
C ASN A 237 -23.91 29.04 -17.39
N VAL A 238 -23.37 28.69 -18.56
CA VAL A 238 -22.67 27.40 -18.75
C VAL A 238 -21.33 27.41 -18.03
N MET A 239 -20.51 28.45 -18.21
CA MET A 239 -19.23 28.59 -17.51
C MET A 239 -19.42 28.72 -15.98
N GLY A 240 -20.48 29.41 -15.54
CA GLY A 240 -20.86 29.51 -14.13
C GLY A 240 -21.20 28.15 -13.51
N VAL A 241 -22.02 27.33 -14.20
CA VAL A 241 -22.34 25.95 -13.76
C VAL A 241 -21.09 25.08 -13.70
N ILE A 242 -20.20 25.17 -14.69
CA ILE A 242 -18.95 24.38 -14.70
C ILE A 242 -18.04 24.75 -13.53
N ASN A 243 -17.94 26.04 -13.22
CA ASN A 243 -17.16 26.51 -12.07
C ASN A 243 -17.74 26.01 -10.74
N GLU A 244 -19.07 26.02 -10.59
CA GLU A 244 -19.73 25.45 -9.39
C GLU A 244 -19.56 23.94 -9.28
N ILE A 245 -19.77 23.20 -10.37
CA ILE A 245 -19.51 21.75 -10.45
C ILE A 245 -18.07 21.45 -9.98
N LYS A 246 -17.09 22.20 -10.47
CA LYS A 246 -15.67 22.03 -10.10
C LYS A 246 -15.39 22.35 -8.63
N GLN A 247 -16.04 23.37 -8.07
CA GLN A 247 -15.81 23.82 -6.69
C GLN A 247 -16.58 22.98 -5.66
N GLU A 248 -17.84 22.65 -5.93
CA GLU A 248 -18.73 22.01 -4.97
C GLU A 248 -18.59 20.49 -4.96
N MET A 249 -18.39 19.84 -6.11
CA MET A 249 -18.39 18.38 -6.20
C MET A 249 -17.33 17.69 -5.33
N PRO A 250 -16.05 18.15 -5.27
CA PRO A 250 -15.06 17.52 -4.41
C PRO A 250 -15.51 17.43 -2.94
N ASN A 251 -16.11 18.50 -2.42
CA ASN A 251 -16.63 18.56 -1.05
C ASN A 251 -17.85 17.65 -0.88
N HIS A 252 -18.77 17.66 -1.85
CA HIS A 252 -19.96 16.79 -1.82
C HIS A 252 -19.60 15.30 -1.80
N PHE A 253 -18.57 14.87 -2.53
CA PHE A 253 -18.16 13.46 -2.51
C PHE A 253 -17.67 13.00 -1.14
N LEU A 254 -16.87 13.84 -0.48
CA LEU A 254 -16.25 13.51 0.80
C LEU A 254 -17.25 13.51 1.96
N HIS A 255 -18.14 14.50 2.01
CA HIS A 255 -18.97 14.78 3.20
C HIS A 255 -20.30 14.03 3.24
N ASN A 256 -20.65 13.31 2.17
CA ASN A 256 -21.93 12.64 2.09
C ASN A 256 -21.93 11.23 2.74
N GLY A 257 -21.22 11.05 3.85
CA GLY A 257 -21.01 9.75 4.50
C GLY A 257 -22.28 9.07 5.03
N ALA A 258 -23.42 9.77 5.04
CA ALA A 258 -24.74 9.21 5.36
C ALA A 258 -25.53 8.75 4.11
N GLU A 259 -25.07 9.08 2.90
CA GLU A 259 -25.73 8.75 1.64
C GLU A 259 -24.94 7.69 0.84
N ASN A 260 -25.67 6.80 0.17
CA ASN A 260 -25.10 5.71 -0.62
C ASN A 260 -24.31 6.24 -1.82
N GLY A 261 -22.97 6.35 -1.74
CA GLY A 261 -22.11 6.77 -2.86
C GLY A 261 -21.05 7.82 -2.53
N SER A 262 -20.78 8.05 -1.24
CA SER A 262 -19.65 8.87 -0.77
C SER A 262 -18.29 8.26 -1.13
N THR A 263 -17.27 9.12 -1.22
CA THR A 263 -15.85 8.74 -1.32
C THR A 263 -15.18 8.59 0.04
N ALA A 264 -15.94 8.63 1.14
CA ALA A 264 -15.55 8.10 2.45
C ALA A 264 -15.75 6.58 2.47
N LEU A 265 -14.84 5.89 1.79
CA LEU A 265 -14.91 4.47 1.50
C LEU A 265 -14.61 3.63 2.74
N ASN A 266 -15.16 2.43 2.74
CA ASN A 266 -14.85 1.45 3.77
C ASN A 266 -14.59 0.05 3.21
N PHE A 267 -14.08 -0.85 4.07
CA PHE A 267 -13.73 -2.22 3.69
C PHE A 267 -14.86 -2.99 2.99
N LEU A 268 -16.11 -2.86 3.45
CA LEU A 268 -17.25 -3.61 2.92
C LEU A 268 -17.69 -3.08 1.56
N ASP A 269 -17.53 -1.78 1.31
CA ASP A 269 -17.81 -1.18 0.00
C ASP A 269 -16.84 -1.73 -1.05
N LEU A 270 -15.56 -1.76 -0.69
CA LEU A 270 -14.50 -2.20 -1.61
C LEU A 270 -14.44 -3.74 -1.75
N LYS A 271 -14.77 -4.52 -0.70
CA LYS A 271 -14.77 -6.00 -0.75
C LYS A 271 -15.78 -6.54 -1.76
N LYS A 272 -16.90 -5.84 -1.94
CA LYS A 272 -17.95 -6.24 -2.89
C LYS A 272 -17.54 -6.06 -4.35
N THR A 273 -16.62 -5.12 -4.63
CA THR A 273 -16.22 -4.73 -5.99
C THR A 273 -14.86 -5.31 -6.38
N SER A 274 -14.11 -5.85 -5.42
CA SER A 274 -12.82 -6.51 -5.64
C SER A 274 -12.70 -7.73 -4.72
N PRO A 275 -12.61 -8.96 -5.27
CA PRO A 275 -12.31 -10.15 -4.46
C PRO A 275 -10.87 -10.16 -3.90
N ASP A 276 -10.01 -9.22 -4.36
CA ASP A 276 -8.60 -9.09 -4.00
C ASP A 276 -8.26 -7.78 -3.22
N LEU A 277 -9.24 -7.12 -2.57
CA LEU A 277 -9.02 -5.95 -1.70
C LEU A 277 -8.04 -6.19 -0.51
N LYS A 278 -6.78 -5.81 -0.70
CA LYS A 278 -5.77 -5.80 0.38
C LYS A 278 -5.99 -4.61 1.32
N ASN A 279 -6.64 -4.87 2.45
CA ASN A 279 -7.19 -3.91 3.44
C ASN A 279 -6.21 -2.83 4.03
N TYR A 280 -4.93 -2.77 3.65
CA TYR A 280 -4.01 -1.76 4.22
C TYR A 280 -2.92 -1.28 3.25
N GLY A 281 -3.20 -1.20 1.93
CA GLY A 281 -2.23 -0.52 1.04
C GLY A 281 -2.35 -0.74 -0.47
N LYS A 282 -3.27 -1.57 -0.98
CA LYS A 282 -3.53 -1.66 -2.44
C LYS A 282 -4.96 -1.24 -2.76
N LEU A 283 -5.23 0.06 -2.60
CA LEU A 283 -6.58 0.62 -2.72
C LEU A 283 -6.89 1.14 -4.13
N THR A 284 -5.89 1.42 -4.97
CA THR A 284 -6.07 2.03 -6.30
C THR A 284 -7.06 1.24 -7.19
N ARG A 285 -6.83 -0.06 -7.36
CA ARG A 285 -7.70 -0.94 -8.16
C ARG A 285 -9.12 -1.11 -7.59
N PRO A 286 -9.30 -1.43 -6.30
CA PRO A 286 -10.64 -1.51 -5.73
C PRO A 286 -11.44 -0.21 -5.81
N ILE A 287 -10.78 0.95 -5.61
CA ILE A 287 -11.42 2.27 -5.75
C ILE A 287 -11.84 2.51 -7.20
N ALA A 288 -10.95 2.26 -8.16
CA ALA A 288 -11.29 2.35 -9.59
C ALA A 288 -12.48 1.45 -9.96
N ASN A 289 -12.51 0.21 -9.47
CA ASN A 289 -13.65 -0.70 -9.68
C ASN A 289 -14.95 -0.17 -9.05
N PHE A 290 -14.88 0.39 -7.84
CA PHE A 290 -16.03 0.97 -7.15
C PHE A 290 -16.62 2.14 -7.96
N VAL A 291 -15.77 3.04 -8.44
CA VAL A 291 -16.17 4.20 -9.24
C VAL A 291 -16.79 3.80 -10.59
N ASN A 292 -16.23 2.77 -11.23
CA ASN A 292 -16.71 2.28 -12.53
C ASN A 292 -17.86 1.29 -12.44
N GLN A 293 -18.35 0.96 -11.24
CA GLN A 293 -19.43 -0.01 -11.09
C GLN A 293 -20.68 0.47 -11.83
N LYS A 294 -21.09 -0.27 -12.87
CA LYS A 294 -22.28 0.06 -13.67
C LYS A 294 -23.52 0.08 -12.78
N ASN A 295 -24.28 1.18 -12.83
CA ASN A 295 -25.44 1.43 -11.96
C ASN A 295 -25.07 1.34 -10.46
N GLY A 296 -23.80 1.58 -10.12
CA GLY A 296 -23.31 1.64 -8.75
C GLY A 296 -23.81 2.89 -8.03
N THR A 297 -23.69 2.86 -6.71
CA THR A 297 -24.09 3.97 -5.82
C THR A 297 -23.31 5.24 -6.12
N PHE A 298 -22.01 5.15 -6.38
CA PHE A 298 -21.17 6.29 -6.78
C PHE A 298 -21.69 6.96 -8.06
N GLN A 299 -21.91 6.19 -9.13
CA GLN A 299 -22.38 6.70 -10.42
C GLN A 299 -23.73 7.40 -10.30
N LYS A 300 -24.64 6.85 -9.48
CA LYS A 300 -25.95 7.43 -9.21
C LYS A 300 -25.83 8.77 -8.49
N ASN A 301 -25.06 8.83 -7.40
CA ASN A 301 -24.86 10.06 -6.63
C ASN A 301 -24.18 11.15 -7.46
N LEU A 302 -23.18 10.78 -8.26
CA LEU A 302 -22.50 11.69 -9.17
C LEU A 302 -23.50 12.40 -10.10
N ASN A 303 -24.39 11.64 -10.75
CA ASN A 303 -25.42 12.20 -11.61
C ASN A 303 -26.43 13.07 -10.83
N GLU A 304 -26.84 12.65 -9.63
CA GLU A 304 -27.78 13.41 -8.79
C GLU A 304 -27.19 14.76 -8.35
N THR A 305 -25.92 14.80 -7.93
CA THR A 305 -25.21 16.03 -7.55
C THR A 305 -25.03 16.98 -8.73
N ILE A 306 -24.61 16.47 -9.89
CA ILE A 306 -24.47 17.31 -11.10
C ILE A 306 -25.84 17.88 -11.49
N ASN A 307 -26.89 17.06 -11.47
CA ASN A 307 -28.24 17.51 -11.81
C ASN A 307 -28.78 18.54 -10.81
N SER A 308 -28.46 18.45 -9.51
CA SER A 308 -28.88 19.48 -8.56
C SER A 308 -28.22 20.83 -8.80
N ILE A 309 -26.95 20.86 -9.21
CA ILE A 309 -26.24 22.10 -9.55
C ILE A 309 -26.79 22.70 -10.85
N ILE A 310 -27.12 21.86 -11.84
CA ILE A 310 -27.57 22.30 -13.16
C ILE A 310 -29.01 22.84 -13.16
N LYS A 311 -29.93 22.20 -12.42
CA LYS A 311 -31.39 22.29 -12.63
C LYS A 311 -31.97 23.71 -12.56
N ASP A 312 -31.37 24.58 -11.75
CA ASP A 312 -31.87 25.95 -11.56
C ASP A 312 -31.23 26.96 -12.52
N LYS A 313 -30.16 26.57 -13.22
CA LYS A 313 -29.37 27.44 -14.10
C LYS A 313 -29.51 27.11 -15.58
N ILE A 314 -29.68 25.84 -15.90
CA ILE A 314 -29.77 25.34 -17.28
C ILE A 314 -30.86 24.24 -17.31
N PRO A 315 -32.15 24.61 -17.46
CA PRO A 315 -33.29 23.72 -17.18
C PRO A 315 -33.38 22.43 -18.01
N ASN A 316 -32.75 22.41 -19.19
CA ASN A 316 -32.75 21.26 -20.11
C ASN A 316 -31.41 20.49 -20.12
N ALA A 317 -30.50 20.79 -19.19
CA ALA A 317 -29.23 20.09 -19.10
C ALA A 317 -29.24 19.00 -18.03
N THR A 318 -28.45 17.95 -18.26
CA THR A 318 -28.28 16.83 -17.33
C THR A 318 -26.83 16.39 -17.28
N GLY A 319 -26.40 15.85 -16.14
CA GLY A 319 -25.10 15.18 -15.99
C GLY A 319 -25.11 13.79 -16.61
N GLU A 320 -24.05 13.46 -17.34
CA GLU A 320 -23.76 12.11 -17.85
C GLU A 320 -22.31 11.73 -17.53
N ILE A 321 -22.09 10.44 -17.21
CA ILE A 321 -20.75 9.85 -17.11
C ILE A 321 -20.53 9.01 -18.37
N ASP A 322 -19.45 9.28 -19.09
CA ASP A 322 -19.07 8.52 -20.26
C ASP A 322 -18.64 7.10 -19.88
N ALA A 323 -19.55 6.15 -20.02
CA ALA A 323 -19.31 4.74 -19.73
C ALA A 323 -18.20 4.10 -20.59
N ARG A 324 -17.73 4.77 -21.66
CA ARG A 324 -16.60 4.31 -22.48
C ARG A 324 -15.24 4.77 -21.94
N GLN A 325 -15.22 5.75 -21.04
CA GLN A 325 -14.02 6.24 -20.37
C GLN A 325 -14.08 5.81 -18.90
N THR A 326 -13.39 4.72 -18.58
CA THR A 326 -13.29 4.19 -17.21
C THR A 326 -12.14 4.84 -16.45
N ILE A 327 -12.35 5.06 -15.15
CA ILE A 327 -11.30 5.50 -14.24
C ILE A 327 -10.34 4.33 -13.99
N ASN A 328 -9.07 4.46 -14.33
CA ASN A 328 -8.10 3.38 -14.17
C ASN A 328 -7.39 3.46 -12.81
N GLU A 329 -6.57 2.45 -12.49
CA GLU A 329 -5.77 2.47 -11.26
C GLU A 329 -4.83 3.67 -11.18
N GLU A 330 -4.31 4.09 -12.34
CA GLU A 330 -3.43 5.26 -12.50
C GLU A 330 -4.17 6.57 -12.19
N ASP A 331 -5.50 6.58 -12.26
CA ASP A 331 -6.32 7.75 -11.92
C ASP A 331 -6.61 7.88 -10.44
N VAL A 332 -6.22 6.89 -9.62
CA VAL A 332 -6.39 6.89 -8.16
C VAL A 332 -5.03 7.06 -7.50
N MET A 333 -4.84 8.18 -6.80
CA MET A 333 -3.63 8.47 -6.05
C MET A 333 -3.84 8.24 -4.55
N ILE A 334 -2.91 7.52 -3.92
CA ILE A 334 -2.80 7.45 -2.47
C ILE A 334 -1.85 8.55 -2.02
N THR A 335 -2.36 9.59 -1.36
CA THR A 335 -1.52 10.69 -0.85
C THR A 335 -0.69 10.21 0.33
N LYS A 336 -1.33 9.51 1.27
CA LYS A 336 -0.67 8.88 2.41
C LYS A 336 -1.53 7.76 3.00
N ASP A 337 -0.85 6.76 3.55
CA ASP A 337 -1.45 5.74 4.40
C ASP A 337 -0.86 5.80 5.82
N TRP A 338 -1.66 5.44 6.82
CA TRP A 338 -1.30 5.55 8.23
C TRP A 338 -0.13 4.65 8.63
N LEU A 339 0.03 3.52 7.93
CA LEU A 339 1.12 2.58 8.14
C LEU A 339 2.40 2.97 7.38
N ASN A 340 2.32 4.00 6.54
CA ASN A 340 3.40 4.51 5.68
C ASN A 340 4.07 3.38 4.88
N THR A 341 3.24 2.55 4.25
CA THR A 341 3.70 1.39 3.48
C THR A 341 4.59 1.74 2.28
N ASP A 342 4.66 3.00 1.88
CA ASP A 342 5.46 3.41 0.72
C ASP A 342 6.86 3.95 1.05
N ASN A 343 7.14 4.44 2.27
CA ASN A 343 8.32 5.31 2.51
C ASN A 343 9.38 4.81 3.51
N GLY A 344 9.43 3.54 3.88
CA GLY A 344 10.56 3.07 4.68
C GLY A 344 10.72 1.57 4.71
N TRP A 345 11.84 1.05 4.19
CA TRP A 345 12.15 -0.38 4.26
C TRP A 345 12.17 -0.89 5.71
N ASP A 346 12.66 -0.09 6.66
CA ASP A 346 12.70 -0.47 8.07
C ASP A 346 11.33 -0.40 8.76
N GLN A 347 10.48 0.57 8.40
CA GLN A 347 9.12 0.68 8.93
C GLN A 347 8.21 -0.38 8.34
N LEU A 348 8.28 -0.56 7.01
CA LEU A 348 7.70 -1.69 6.30
C LEU A 348 8.15 -2.98 6.93
N LYS A 349 9.45 -3.22 7.12
CA LYS A 349 9.95 -4.48 7.70
C LYS A 349 9.51 -4.68 9.15
N ILE A 350 9.28 -3.63 9.94
CA ILE A 350 8.83 -3.79 11.34
C ILE A 350 7.33 -4.05 11.43
N LEU A 351 6.55 -3.37 10.58
CA LEU A 351 5.13 -3.66 10.40
C LEU A 351 4.92 -5.02 9.73
N SER A 352 5.80 -5.35 8.79
CA SER A 352 5.73 -6.54 7.97
C SER A 352 6.37 -7.73 8.64
N ASP A 353 7.34 -7.60 9.53
CA ASP A 353 8.03 -8.72 10.17
C ASP A 353 8.29 -8.40 11.64
N PHE A 354 7.43 -8.89 12.54
CA PHE A 354 7.78 -8.91 13.96
C PHE A 354 7.92 -10.34 14.48
N GLN A 355 9.07 -10.58 15.11
CA GLN A 355 9.35 -11.81 15.84
C GLN A 355 8.90 -11.63 17.28
N ASN A 356 7.93 -12.42 17.75
CA ASN A 356 7.50 -12.33 19.14
C ASN A 356 7.00 -13.67 19.68
N ASN A 357 7.89 -14.37 20.39
CA ASN A 357 7.57 -15.64 21.03
C ASN A 357 6.60 -15.49 22.22
N SER A 358 6.52 -14.32 22.87
CA SER A 358 5.46 -14.04 23.85
C SER A 358 4.10 -13.92 23.19
N LEU A 359 4.00 -13.32 22.00
CA LEU A 359 2.74 -13.28 21.25
C LEU A 359 2.30 -14.68 20.84
N VAL A 360 3.25 -15.57 20.55
CA VAL A 360 2.93 -16.97 20.23
C VAL A 360 2.48 -17.70 21.49
N ASN A 361 3.19 -17.55 22.60
CA ASN A 361 2.84 -18.14 23.88
C ASN A 361 1.53 -17.62 24.48
N ASN A 362 1.09 -16.41 24.13
CA ASN A 362 -0.13 -15.81 24.68
C ASN A 362 -1.32 -15.82 23.71
N LEU A 363 -1.06 -15.69 22.40
CA LEU A 363 -2.10 -15.44 21.40
C LEU A 363 -2.16 -16.41 20.23
N ILE A 364 -1.10 -17.16 19.91
CA ILE A 364 -1.12 -18.10 18.79
C ILE A 364 -1.24 -19.52 19.36
N LEU A 365 -1.99 -20.41 18.70
CA LEU A 365 -2.14 -21.81 19.09
C LEU A 365 -2.89 -22.03 20.41
N LYS A 366 -3.64 -21.02 20.90
CA LYS A 366 -4.41 -21.04 22.15
C LYS A 366 -5.93 -21.02 21.92
N ASN A 367 -6.70 -21.50 22.91
CA ASN A 367 -8.16 -21.42 22.88
C ASN A 367 -8.58 -19.97 23.02
N LYS A 368 -9.54 -19.51 22.21
CA LYS A 368 -10.16 -18.19 22.39
C LYS A 368 -10.70 -17.92 23.81
N ASN A 369 -11.03 -18.98 24.56
CA ASN A 369 -11.55 -18.88 25.92
C ASN A 369 -10.45 -18.81 27.01
N GLU A 370 -9.17 -18.98 26.67
CA GLU A 370 -8.08 -18.90 27.66
C GLU A 370 -7.83 -17.45 28.11
N PRO A 371 -7.42 -17.21 29.37
CA PRO A 371 -7.11 -15.88 29.89
C PRO A 371 -6.12 -15.06 29.05
N GLY A 372 -5.17 -15.74 28.39
CA GLY A 372 -4.19 -15.10 27.50
C GLY A 372 -4.75 -14.59 26.17
N MET A 373 -5.93 -15.07 25.75
CA MET A 373 -6.61 -14.69 24.51
C MET A 373 -7.60 -13.54 24.68
N ASN A 374 -7.56 -12.80 25.79
CA ASN A 374 -8.39 -11.61 25.95
C ASN A 374 -7.94 -10.49 24.99
N GLY A 375 -8.88 -9.92 24.22
CA GLY A 375 -8.62 -8.83 23.26
C GLY A 375 -7.83 -7.64 23.82
N ALA A 376 -8.02 -7.26 25.09
CA ALA A 376 -7.26 -6.18 25.72
C ALA A 376 -5.79 -6.54 25.97
N ILE A 377 -5.52 -7.76 26.44
CA ILE A 377 -4.16 -8.28 26.64
C ILE A 377 -3.48 -8.47 25.29
N ALA A 378 -4.23 -9.01 24.32
CA ALA A 378 -3.79 -9.22 22.95
C ALA A 378 -3.38 -7.93 22.25
N ALA A 379 -4.26 -6.92 22.30
CA ALA A 379 -4.01 -5.60 21.73
C ALA A 379 -2.77 -4.96 22.34
N ASN A 380 -2.59 -5.03 23.67
CA ASN A 380 -1.41 -4.51 24.35
C ASN A 380 -0.12 -5.21 23.89
N LEU A 381 -0.13 -6.55 23.78
CA LEU A 381 1.04 -7.32 23.32
C LEU A 381 1.41 -7.02 21.86
N ILE A 382 0.41 -6.91 20.98
CA ILE A 382 0.61 -6.53 19.57
C ILE A 382 1.11 -5.09 19.49
N GLU A 383 0.46 -4.18 20.21
CA GLU A 383 0.78 -2.76 20.23
C GLU A 383 2.23 -2.53 20.70
N THR A 384 2.61 -3.17 21.80
CA THR A 384 3.94 -3.04 22.39
C THR A 384 5.06 -3.48 21.44
N ARG A 385 4.74 -4.22 20.37
CA ARG A 385 5.74 -4.59 19.34
C ARG A 385 5.64 -3.77 18.07
N MET A 386 4.43 -3.41 17.66
CA MET A 386 4.23 -2.61 16.45
C MET A 386 4.58 -1.12 16.66
N PHE A 387 4.24 -0.54 17.81
CA PHE A 387 4.26 0.92 18.01
C PHE A 387 5.35 1.42 18.98
N SER A 388 5.87 0.58 19.89
CA SER A 388 6.76 1.03 21.00
C SER A 388 8.08 1.68 20.60
N ASN A 389 8.50 1.54 19.35
CA ASN A 389 9.74 2.14 18.88
C ASN A 389 9.55 3.52 18.23
N GLY A 390 8.35 4.11 18.29
CA GLY A 390 8.06 5.43 17.70
C GLY A 390 8.19 5.48 16.17
N LYS A 391 8.32 4.32 15.51
CA LYS A 391 8.56 4.20 14.07
C LYS A 391 7.33 4.45 13.22
N ILE A 392 6.13 4.30 13.79
CA ILE A 392 4.87 4.68 13.13
C ILE A 392 4.55 6.10 13.57
N GLU A 393 4.86 7.07 12.73
CA GLU A 393 4.64 8.49 12.98
C GLU A 393 3.16 8.89 12.84
N SER A 394 2.31 8.38 13.73
CA SER A 394 0.86 8.62 13.66
C SER A 394 0.49 10.10 13.63
N ARG A 395 1.23 10.96 14.37
CA ARG A 395 0.99 12.41 14.36
C ARG A 395 1.29 13.09 13.02
N SER A 396 2.35 12.65 12.33
CA SER A 396 2.71 13.17 11.01
C SER A 396 1.65 12.80 9.99
N TYR A 397 1.11 11.58 10.07
CA TYR A 397 -0.06 11.18 9.29
C TYR A 397 -1.30 12.03 9.63
N ASP A 398 -1.66 12.13 10.91
CA ASP A 398 -2.86 12.86 11.35
C ASP A 398 -2.82 14.33 10.92
N ASN A 399 -1.67 15.00 11.03
CA ASN A 399 -1.49 16.39 10.58
C ASN A 399 -1.61 16.56 9.06
N GLU A 400 -1.25 15.55 8.28
CA GLU A 400 -1.42 15.57 6.82
C GLU A 400 -2.85 15.30 6.41
N LEU A 401 -3.49 14.32 7.05
CA LEU A 401 -4.92 14.06 6.88
C LEU A 401 -5.75 15.28 7.28
N GLU A 402 -5.42 15.93 8.39
CA GLU A 402 -6.10 17.17 8.82
C GLU A 402 -5.97 18.28 7.77
N ARG A 403 -4.76 18.52 7.27
CA ARG A 403 -4.53 19.50 6.19
C ARG A 403 -5.28 19.14 4.92
N PHE A 404 -5.30 17.86 4.56
CA PHE A 404 -6.03 17.35 3.41
C PHE A 404 -7.53 17.60 3.55
N LEU A 405 -8.13 17.20 4.67
CA LEU A 405 -9.57 17.38 4.94
C LEU A 405 -9.97 18.86 5.00
N LYS A 406 -9.11 19.73 5.56
CA LYS A 406 -9.35 21.18 5.60
C LYS A 406 -9.35 21.84 4.22
N LYS A 407 -8.63 21.28 3.22
CA LYS A 407 -8.69 21.77 1.83
C LYS A 407 -10.10 21.63 1.22
N TYR A 408 -10.90 20.71 1.77
CA TYR A 408 -12.24 20.37 1.28
C TYR A 408 -13.36 20.79 2.25
N ASP A 409 -13.14 21.89 3.00
CA ASP A 409 -14.12 22.49 3.92
C ASP A 409 -14.77 21.50 4.92
N THR A 410 -14.02 20.48 5.35
CA THR A 410 -14.52 19.50 6.32
C THR A 410 -14.87 20.20 7.63
N PRO A 411 -16.13 20.13 8.11
CA PRO A 411 -16.51 20.74 9.38
C PRO A 411 -15.68 20.18 10.55
N ASP A 412 -15.28 21.04 11.49
CA ASP A 412 -14.43 20.66 12.63
C ASP A 412 -14.99 19.49 13.45
N TYR A 413 -16.32 19.35 13.54
CA TYR A 413 -16.97 18.26 14.26
C TYR A 413 -16.86 16.89 13.55
N LEU A 414 -16.68 16.87 12.22
CA LEU A 414 -16.39 15.66 11.44
C LEU A 414 -14.89 15.39 11.36
N LEU A 415 -14.08 16.45 11.35
CA LEU A 415 -12.62 16.40 11.23
C LEU A 415 -11.99 15.45 12.27
N TYR A 416 -12.41 15.56 13.53
CA TYR A 416 -11.91 14.67 14.59
C TYR A 416 -12.24 13.20 14.30
N ASN A 417 -13.46 12.90 13.86
CA ASN A 417 -13.89 11.52 13.56
C ASN A 417 -13.10 10.94 12.38
N PHE A 418 -12.94 11.72 11.30
CA PHE A 418 -12.11 11.30 10.17
C PHE A 418 -10.67 11.04 10.58
N ILE A 419 -10.04 11.95 11.34
CA ILE A 419 -8.68 11.76 11.85
C ILE A 419 -8.57 10.46 12.66
N GLN A 420 -9.57 10.17 13.51
CA GLN A 420 -9.54 8.95 14.31
C GLN A 420 -9.74 7.69 13.48
N GLN A 421 -10.49 7.70 12.37
CA GLN A 421 -10.93 6.46 11.71
C GLN A 421 -10.24 6.16 10.37
N VAL A 422 -9.73 7.17 9.66
CA VAL A 422 -9.21 7.01 8.30
C VAL A 422 -7.80 6.40 8.32
N HIS A 423 -7.64 5.27 7.64
CA HIS A 423 -6.36 4.54 7.47
C HIS A 423 -5.56 4.98 6.25
N ALA A 424 -6.22 5.46 5.21
CA ALA A 424 -5.57 5.99 4.02
C ALA A 424 -6.44 7.04 3.36
N PHE A 425 -5.82 7.98 2.66
CA PHE A 425 -6.53 9.01 1.91
C PHE A 425 -5.76 9.39 0.65
N GLY A 426 -6.50 10.00 -0.27
CA GLY A 426 -5.92 10.61 -1.44
C GLY A 426 -6.98 11.15 -2.37
N THR A 427 -6.67 11.14 -3.65
CA THR A 427 -7.50 11.75 -4.68
C THR A 427 -7.73 10.78 -5.83
N MET A 428 -8.78 11.03 -6.60
CA MET A 428 -9.01 10.36 -7.86
C MET A 428 -9.41 11.37 -8.92
N ARG A 429 -9.04 11.11 -10.17
CA ARG A 429 -9.31 12.00 -11.29
C ARG A 429 -10.54 11.53 -12.04
N LEU A 430 -11.51 12.41 -12.22
CA LEU A 430 -12.76 12.16 -12.94
C LEU A 430 -12.76 12.97 -14.25
N SER A 431 -12.28 12.37 -15.33
CA SER A 431 -12.24 12.98 -16.68
C SER A 431 -13.44 12.62 -17.55
N ASN A 432 -14.30 11.71 -17.09
CA ASN A 432 -15.39 11.12 -17.88
C ASN A 432 -16.75 11.82 -17.68
N ILE A 433 -16.78 13.01 -17.04
CA ILE A 433 -18.03 13.73 -16.76
C ILE A 433 -18.39 14.64 -17.94
N LYS A 434 -19.68 14.65 -18.29
CA LYS A 434 -20.27 15.49 -19.35
C LYS A 434 -21.55 16.15 -18.89
N ILE A 435 -21.83 17.33 -19.45
CA ILE A 435 -23.14 17.96 -19.40
C ILE A 435 -23.81 17.75 -20.75
N VAL A 436 -25.02 17.19 -20.75
CA VAL A 436 -25.83 16.95 -21.93
C VAL A 436 -26.91 18.02 -21.99
N PHE A 437 -26.93 18.81 -23.06
CA PHE A 437 -27.88 19.88 -23.29
C PHE A 437 -29.01 19.42 -24.22
N GLY A 438 -30.22 19.27 -23.69
CA GLY A 438 -31.41 18.92 -24.46
C GLY A 438 -32.04 20.10 -25.20
N GLY A 439 -33.22 19.86 -25.80
CA GLY A 439 -34.02 20.88 -26.46
C GLY A 439 -33.36 21.44 -27.72
N ALA A 440 -33.21 22.77 -27.80
CA ALA A 440 -32.64 23.49 -28.95
C ALA A 440 -31.15 23.18 -29.24
N ASN A 441 -30.50 22.44 -28.35
CA ASN A 441 -29.11 22.00 -28.46
C ASN A 441 -28.96 20.58 -29.03
N ASN A 442 -30.05 19.84 -29.25
CA ASN A 442 -30.04 18.48 -29.83
C ASN A 442 -29.10 17.49 -29.11
N ASP A 443 -29.19 17.41 -27.77
CA ASP A 443 -28.38 16.52 -26.92
C ASP A 443 -26.86 16.74 -27.05
N LEU A 444 -26.45 17.99 -27.29
CA LEU A 444 -25.05 18.39 -27.35
C LEU A 444 -24.35 18.02 -26.03
N LYS A 445 -23.17 17.39 -26.13
CA LYS A 445 -22.42 16.91 -24.96
C LYS A 445 -21.16 17.74 -24.76
N LEU A 446 -21.13 18.53 -23.69
CA LEU A 446 -19.94 19.26 -23.27
C LEU A 446 -19.15 18.43 -22.27
N LYS A 447 -17.87 18.17 -22.55
CA LYS A 447 -16.96 17.62 -21.55
C LYS A 447 -16.55 18.75 -20.60
N ILE A 448 -16.59 18.48 -19.31
CA ILE A 448 -16.16 19.46 -18.29
C ILE A 448 -14.68 19.22 -17.93
N PRO A 449 -14.02 20.16 -17.21
CA PRO A 449 -12.68 19.95 -16.70
C PRO A 449 -12.57 18.66 -15.89
N THR A 450 -11.42 17.98 -15.96
CA THR A 450 -11.12 16.82 -15.11
C THR A 450 -11.24 17.22 -13.64
N ILE A 451 -12.16 16.61 -12.90
CA ILE A 451 -12.39 16.91 -11.48
C ILE A 451 -11.46 16.04 -10.63
N ILE A 452 -10.77 16.66 -9.66
CA ILE A 452 -10.04 15.93 -8.61
C ILE A 452 -10.99 15.69 -7.45
N ALA A 453 -11.40 14.44 -7.27
CA ALA A 453 -12.29 14.03 -6.18
C ALA A 453 -11.46 13.46 -5.01
N PRO A 454 -11.58 14.01 -3.79
CA PRO A 454 -10.96 13.42 -2.61
C PRO A 454 -11.62 12.10 -2.26
N TRP A 455 -10.85 11.17 -1.71
CA TRP A 455 -11.37 9.95 -1.10
C TRP A 455 -10.63 9.66 0.21
N THR A 456 -11.33 9.00 1.12
CA THR A 456 -10.77 8.46 2.36
C THR A 456 -11.14 6.99 2.48
N TYR A 457 -10.33 6.23 3.21
CA TYR A 457 -10.56 4.82 3.48
C TYR A 457 -10.53 4.57 4.98
N ALA A 458 -11.60 3.98 5.50
CA ALA A 458 -11.70 3.53 6.89
C ALA A 458 -12.07 2.04 6.97
N ASN A 459 -11.62 1.38 8.05
CA ASN A 459 -12.04 0.01 8.31
C ASN A 459 -13.43 -0.06 8.98
N ASN A 460 -14.21 -1.09 8.64
CA ASN A 460 -15.52 -1.34 9.24
C ASN A 460 -15.47 -2.10 10.57
N GLU A 461 -14.33 -2.06 11.24
CA GLU A 461 -13.91 -3.09 12.19
C GLU A 461 -14.77 -3.15 13.46
N SER A 462 -15.30 -2.02 13.96
CA SER A 462 -16.16 -2.10 15.15
C SER A 462 -16.93 -0.81 15.48
N LYS A 463 -18.16 -0.96 15.97
CA LYS A 463 -18.91 0.11 16.67
C LYS A 463 -18.32 0.46 18.05
N THR A 464 -17.45 -0.40 18.60
CA THR A 464 -16.84 -0.24 19.93
C THR A 464 -15.41 0.30 19.88
N CYS A 465 -14.71 0.19 18.76
CA CYS A 465 -13.38 0.78 18.60
C CYS A 465 -13.52 2.26 18.23
N THR A 466 -12.87 3.13 18.99
CA THR A 466 -13.00 4.59 18.82
C THR A 466 -11.98 5.18 17.85
N ASN A 467 -10.93 4.43 17.48
CA ASN A 467 -9.87 4.90 16.61
C ASN A 467 -9.25 3.79 15.73
N LYS A 468 -8.53 4.21 14.69
CA LYS A 468 -7.92 3.42 13.62
C LYS A 468 -6.84 2.45 14.11
N LYS A 469 -6.16 2.80 15.20
CA LYS A 469 -5.17 1.93 15.85
C LYS A 469 -5.85 0.77 16.55
N ASP A 470 -6.87 1.04 17.35
CA ASP A 470 -7.65 -0.01 18.01
C ASP A 470 -8.32 -0.92 17.00
N GLN A 471 -8.80 -0.37 15.88
CA GLN A 471 -9.32 -1.15 14.76
C GLN A 471 -8.25 -2.04 14.11
N LEU A 472 -7.02 -1.56 13.89
CA LEU A 472 -5.94 -2.42 13.36
C LEU A 472 -5.58 -3.55 14.34
N LEU A 473 -5.45 -3.21 15.63
CA LEU A 473 -5.12 -4.18 16.68
C LEU A 473 -6.21 -5.24 16.83
N SER A 474 -7.47 -4.81 16.79
CA SER A 474 -8.64 -5.68 16.76
C SER A 474 -8.65 -6.57 15.52
N ALA A 475 -8.36 -6.02 14.33
CA ALA A 475 -8.34 -6.80 13.08
C ALA A 475 -7.31 -7.92 13.10
N LEU A 476 -6.09 -7.60 13.59
CA LEU A 476 -5.02 -8.57 13.77
C LEU A 476 -5.41 -9.62 14.81
N TYR A 477 -5.98 -9.21 15.94
CA TYR A 477 -6.43 -10.13 16.98
C TYR A 477 -7.52 -11.10 16.48
N HIS A 478 -8.57 -10.61 15.81
CA HIS A 478 -9.62 -11.48 15.25
C HIS A 478 -9.07 -12.43 14.18
N SER A 479 -8.13 -11.97 13.36
CA SER A 479 -7.47 -12.81 12.36
C SER A 479 -6.60 -13.90 13.01
N ILE A 480 -5.94 -13.60 14.13
CA ILE A 480 -5.20 -14.59 14.93
C ILE A 480 -6.16 -15.61 15.56
N ILE A 481 -7.29 -15.17 16.14
CA ILE A 481 -8.30 -16.10 16.67
C ILE A 481 -8.80 -17.03 15.57
N TYR A 482 -9.20 -16.47 14.43
CA TYR A 482 -9.67 -17.24 13.30
C TYR A 482 -8.62 -18.28 12.88
N VAL A 483 -7.36 -17.87 12.69
CA VAL A 483 -6.26 -18.79 12.36
C VAL A 483 -6.07 -19.88 13.42
N ASN A 484 -6.18 -19.53 14.71
CA ASN A 484 -6.09 -20.50 15.80
C ASN A 484 -7.28 -21.45 15.90
N GLU A 485 -8.44 -21.12 15.33
CA GLU A 485 -9.59 -22.01 15.28
C GLU A 485 -9.54 -22.93 14.06
N TYR A 486 -9.01 -22.44 12.93
CA TYR A 486 -9.08 -23.12 11.64
C TYR A 486 -7.80 -23.87 11.23
N LEU A 487 -6.61 -23.47 11.71
CA LEU A 487 -5.35 -24.13 11.32
C LEU A 487 -4.71 -24.91 12.45
N TRP A 488 -4.89 -24.42 13.66
CA TRP A 488 -4.28 -24.98 14.85
C TRP A 488 -5.37 -25.55 15.71
N SER A 489 -5.17 -26.74 16.25
CA SER A 489 -6.04 -27.16 17.33
C SER A 489 -5.47 -26.56 18.61
N VAL A 490 -6.33 -25.92 19.38
CA VAL A 490 -6.06 -25.39 20.73
C VAL A 490 -5.15 -26.32 21.52
N ASN A 491 -3.92 -25.90 21.82
CA ASN A 491 -3.04 -26.64 22.72
C ASN A 491 -3.65 -26.59 24.13
N LYS A 492 -4.04 -27.76 24.65
CA LYS A 492 -4.40 -27.96 26.07
C LYS A 492 -3.27 -28.68 26.78
N GLY A 493 -3.11 -28.45 28.09
CA GLY A 493 -2.02 -29.05 28.88
C GLY A 493 -1.82 -30.57 28.69
N HIS A 494 -2.87 -31.37 28.48
CA HIS A 494 -2.74 -32.81 28.20
C HIS A 494 -2.15 -33.13 26.82
N GLN A 495 -2.44 -32.30 25.82
CA GLN A 495 -1.94 -32.50 24.45
C GLN A 495 -0.42 -32.32 24.39
N MET A 496 0.09 -31.38 25.20
CA MET A 496 1.50 -31.06 25.40
C MET A 496 2.32 -32.24 25.96
N GLU A 497 1.69 -33.23 26.58
CA GLU A 497 2.37 -34.45 27.04
C GLU A 497 2.73 -35.38 25.87
N THR A 498 2.09 -35.21 24.70
CA THR A 498 2.30 -36.08 23.53
C THR A 498 2.81 -35.31 22.31
N ALA A 499 2.45 -34.03 22.15
CA ALA A 499 2.94 -33.17 21.08
C ALA A 499 2.99 -31.70 21.51
N PHE A 500 4.03 -30.96 21.07
CA PHE A 500 4.19 -29.54 21.41
C PHE A 500 3.16 -28.62 20.75
N LEU A 501 2.90 -28.85 19.47
CA LEU A 501 1.87 -28.14 18.72
C LEU A 501 0.93 -29.18 18.16
N SER A 502 -0.37 -28.91 18.30
CA SER A 502 -1.36 -29.69 17.60
C SER A 502 -1.96 -28.91 16.43
N ILE A 503 -1.98 -29.58 15.29
CA ILE A 503 -2.41 -29.04 14.00
C ILE A 503 -3.77 -29.65 13.67
N ASP A 504 -4.68 -28.86 13.11
CA ASP A 504 -5.95 -29.40 12.64
C ASP A 504 -5.73 -30.45 11.53
N GLN A 505 -6.66 -31.40 11.38
CA GLN A 505 -6.56 -32.47 10.38
C GLN A 505 -6.49 -31.94 8.93
N ALA A 506 -7.20 -30.85 8.63
CA ALA A 506 -7.14 -30.16 7.35
C ALA A 506 -5.72 -29.64 7.08
N ALA A 507 -5.17 -28.91 8.04
CA ALA A 507 -3.83 -28.35 7.96
C ALA A 507 -2.74 -29.44 7.91
N LYS A 508 -2.87 -30.57 8.64
CA LYS A 508 -1.96 -31.73 8.52
C LYS A 508 -1.86 -32.21 7.08
N THR A 509 -2.99 -32.33 6.39
CA THR A 509 -3.05 -32.79 5.00
C THR A 509 -2.30 -31.83 4.07
N ASP A 510 -2.48 -30.53 4.26
CA ASP A 510 -1.81 -29.50 3.46
C ASP A 510 -0.30 -29.48 3.74
N TYR A 511 0.13 -29.60 5.00
CA TYR A 511 1.54 -29.70 5.37
C TYR A 511 2.21 -30.98 4.85
N ILE A 512 1.51 -32.11 4.80
CA ILE A 512 1.99 -33.35 4.16
C ILE A 512 2.24 -33.12 2.66
N LYS A 513 1.29 -32.49 1.96
CA LYS A 513 1.43 -32.15 0.54
C LYS A 513 2.61 -31.20 0.31
N ALA A 514 2.72 -30.16 1.13
CA ALA A 514 3.83 -29.21 1.08
C ALA A 514 5.19 -29.90 1.31
N TYR A 515 5.27 -30.82 2.28
CA TYR A 515 6.47 -31.62 2.53
C TYR A 515 6.84 -32.49 1.32
N ALA A 516 5.89 -33.24 0.78
CA ALA A 516 6.13 -34.13 -0.36
C ALA A 516 6.60 -33.34 -1.60
N LYS A 517 6.06 -32.14 -1.80
CA LYS A 517 6.48 -31.21 -2.86
C LYS A 517 7.89 -30.68 -2.63
N ALA A 518 8.18 -30.15 -1.43
CA ALA A 518 9.47 -29.58 -1.08
C ALA A 518 10.61 -30.62 -1.18
N THR A 519 10.35 -31.85 -0.75
CA THR A 519 11.36 -32.93 -0.73
C THR A 519 11.35 -33.83 -1.96
N LYS A 520 10.41 -33.60 -2.90
CA LYS A 520 10.17 -34.46 -4.08
C LYS A 520 10.01 -35.95 -3.71
N THR A 521 9.53 -36.24 -2.50
CA THR A 521 9.37 -37.60 -1.98
C THR A 521 7.90 -37.85 -1.65
N PRO A 522 7.23 -38.82 -2.30
CA PRO A 522 5.84 -39.14 -1.99
C PRO A 522 5.64 -39.55 -0.52
N TRP A 523 4.53 -39.13 0.08
CA TRP A 523 4.26 -39.39 1.49
C TRP A 523 4.21 -40.89 1.83
N ASP A 524 3.73 -41.74 0.92
CA ASP A 524 3.73 -43.20 1.13
C ASP A 524 5.15 -43.79 1.25
N VAL A 525 6.13 -43.19 0.59
CA VAL A 525 7.54 -43.60 0.71
C VAL A 525 8.07 -43.18 2.09
N ILE A 526 7.69 -41.99 2.56
CA ILE A 526 7.99 -41.53 3.92
C ILE A 526 7.37 -42.50 4.94
N LYS A 527 6.09 -42.83 4.82
CA LYS A 527 5.40 -43.79 5.69
C LYS A 527 6.11 -45.13 5.76
N LYS A 528 6.48 -45.71 4.60
CA LYS A 528 7.21 -46.99 4.54
C LYS A 528 8.55 -46.94 5.26
N LYS A 529 9.33 -45.86 5.08
CA LYS A 529 10.61 -45.67 5.78
C LYS A 529 10.42 -45.54 7.30
N LEU A 530 9.41 -44.79 7.73
CA LEU A 530 9.13 -44.62 9.16
C LEU A 530 8.55 -45.90 9.80
N ALA A 531 7.82 -46.71 9.03
CA ALA A 531 7.28 -47.99 9.50
C ALA A 531 8.38 -48.98 9.87
N THR A 532 9.55 -48.93 9.22
CA THR A 532 10.73 -49.75 9.57
C THR A 532 11.51 -49.21 10.78
N GLY A 533 11.02 -48.16 11.44
CA GLY A 533 11.67 -47.53 12.59
C GLY A 533 12.79 -46.56 12.23
N ALA A 534 12.92 -46.14 10.97
CA ALA A 534 13.88 -45.13 10.59
C ALA A 534 13.46 -43.73 11.07
N GLU A 535 14.43 -42.87 11.35
CA GLU A 535 14.23 -41.41 11.49
C GLU A 535 14.67 -40.74 10.17
N ILE A 536 13.90 -39.77 9.68
CA ILE A 536 14.24 -39.01 8.47
C ILE A 536 14.67 -37.61 8.89
N VAL A 537 15.94 -37.28 8.65
CA VAL A 537 16.50 -35.97 9.00
C VAL A 537 15.87 -34.86 8.17
N LEU A 538 15.50 -33.77 8.83
CA LEU A 538 15.12 -32.52 8.19
C LEU A 538 16.37 -31.66 8.00
N GLU A 539 16.68 -31.35 6.73
CA GLU A 539 17.86 -30.56 6.37
C GLU A 539 17.66 -29.07 6.69
N PRO A 540 18.73 -28.32 7.02
CA PRO A 540 18.68 -26.86 7.08
C PRO A 540 18.12 -26.25 5.80
N GLY A 541 17.32 -25.20 5.95
CA GLY A 541 16.69 -24.51 4.83
C GLY A 541 15.44 -25.22 4.29
N THR A 542 15.07 -26.39 4.83
CA THR A 542 13.79 -27.02 4.48
C THR A 542 12.65 -26.06 4.84
N TYR A 543 11.80 -25.77 3.85
CA TYR A 543 10.72 -24.80 3.94
C TYR A 543 9.40 -25.44 3.54
N PHE A 544 8.38 -25.28 4.39
CA PHE A 544 7.02 -25.71 4.17
C PHE A 544 6.13 -24.49 4.19
N GLU A 545 5.24 -24.36 3.23
CA GLU A 545 4.32 -23.23 3.15
C GLU A 545 2.97 -23.70 2.62
N VAL A 546 1.92 -23.22 3.27
CA VAL A 546 0.52 -23.45 2.92
C VAL A 546 -0.24 -22.14 3.03
N GLY A 547 -1.12 -21.82 2.09
CA GLY A 547 -1.85 -20.56 2.13
C GLY A 547 -2.92 -20.44 1.05
N THR A 548 -3.42 -19.23 0.87
CA THR A 548 -4.49 -18.90 -0.09
C THR A 548 -3.98 -18.64 -1.52
N GLY A 549 -2.67 -18.75 -1.78
CA GLY A 549 -2.09 -18.68 -3.14
C GLY A 549 -2.07 -17.29 -3.82
N THR A 550 -2.48 -16.23 -3.11
CA THR A 550 -2.76 -14.89 -3.68
C THR A 550 -1.55 -14.06 -4.16
N ASN A 551 -0.33 -14.63 -4.16
CA ASN A 551 0.91 -13.99 -4.63
C ASN A 551 1.54 -14.66 -5.86
N GLY A 552 0.73 -15.24 -6.77
CA GLY A 552 1.23 -15.85 -8.01
C GLY A 552 1.90 -17.22 -7.82
N HIS A 553 1.64 -17.85 -6.68
CA HIS A 553 2.11 -19.19 -6.36
C HIS A 553 0.89 -20.10 -6.15
N GLU A 554 0.19 -20.44 -7.24
CA GLU A 554 -0.89 -21.45 -7.26
C GLU A 554 -0.44 -22.78 -6.62
N ASP A 555 0.88 -23.00 -6.67
CA ASP A 555 1.64 -24.05 -6.04
C ASP A 555 1.50 -24.21 -4.52
N LEU A 556 1.01 -23.18 -3.82
CA LEU A 556 0.92 -23.09 -2.36
C LEU A 556 -0.51 -23.20 -1.81
N ILE A 557 -1.49 -23.42 -2.69
CA ILE A 557 -2.90 -23.54 -2.30
C ILE A 557 -3.07 -24.73 -1.37
N GLY A 558 -3.36 -24.45 -0.10
CA GLY A 558 -3.85 -25.46 0.83
C GLY A 558 -5.24 -25.89 0.38
N SER A 559 -5.48 -27.19 0.28
CA SER A 559 -6.68 -27.74 -0.35
C SER A 559 -7.99 -27.43 0.39
N GLN A 560 -7.91 -26.95 1.63
CA GLN A 560 -9.08 -26.54 2.42
C GLN A 560 -8.99 -25.12 2.97
N ILE A 561 -7.80 -24.53 3.08
CA ILE A 561 -7.61 -23.19 3.62
C ILE A 561 -8.17 -22.10 2.68
N ASP A 562 -8.10 -22.31 1.38
CA ASP A 562 -8.54 -21.32 0.37
C ASP A 562 -10.07 -21.14 0.39
N GLU A 563 -10.83 -22.24 0.44
CA GLU A 563 -12.30 -22.22 0.50
C GLU A 563 -12.78 -21.52 1.78
N VAL A 564 -12.20 -21.86 2.93
CA VAL A 564 -12.60 -21.33 4.24
C VAL A 564 -12.27 -19.83 4.35
N MET A 565 -11.17 -19.39 3.75
CA MET A 565 -10.74 -17.98 3.75
C MET A 565 -11.55 -17.09 2.80
N LYS A 566 -11.99 -17.61 1.65
CA LYS A 566 -12.86 -16.89 0.71
C LYS A 566 -14.21 -16.52 1.34
N ASP A 567 -14.72 -17.38 2.21
CA ASP A 567 -16.03 -17.21 2.83
C ASP A 567 -15.97 -16.59 4.24
N ALA A 568 -14.78 -16.37 4.80
CA ALA A 568 -14.61 -15.87 6.17
C ALA A 568 -14.84 -14.35 6.28
N SER A 569 -15.97 -13.96 6.87
CA SER A 569 -16.22 -12.58 7.31
C SER A 569 -15.35 -12.13 8.49
N ASP A 570 -14.85 -13.10 9.26
CA ASP A 570 -14.12 -12.86 10.51
C ASP A 570 -12.62 -12.66 10.28
N MET A 571 -12.10 -13.18 9.17
CA MET A 571 -10.76 -12.91 8.72
C MET A 571 -10.70 -11.51 8.09
N LYS A 572 -9.83 -10.65 8.61
CA LYS A 572 -9.80 -9.21 8.25
C LYS A 572 -8.75 -8.85 7.20
N PHE A 573 -7.93 -9.84 6.82
CA PHE A 573 -6.89 -9.75 5.80
C PHE A 573 -7.10 -10.85 4.76
N GLU A 574 -7.07 -10.47 3.48
CA GLU A 574 -7.47 -11.36 2.37
C GLU A 574 -6.40 -12.35 1.90
N ALA A 575 -5.16 -12.19 2.36
CA ALA A 575 -4.08 -13.12 2.06
C ALA A 575 -3.57 -13.72 3.36
N PHE A 576 -3.55 -15.04 3.40
CA PHE A 576 -2.98 -15.77 4.52
C PHE A 576 -1.98 -16.81 4.02
N THR A 577 -0.78 -16.79 4.59
CA THR A 577 0.15 -17.92 4.48
C THR A 577 0.64 -18.33 5.86
N SER A 578 0.76 -19.64 6.04
CA SER A 578 1.43 -20.25 7.17
C SER A 578 2.65 -20.99 6.65
N SER A 579 3.81 -20.74 7.24
CA SER A 579 5.03 -21.44 6.85
C SER A 579 5.89 -21.87 8.03
N VAL A 580 6.63 -22.94 7.80
CA VAL A 580 7.58 -23.54 8.73
C VAL A 580 8.91 -23.67 8.01
N LYS A 581 9.96 -23.03 8.54
CA LYS A 581 11.32 -23.13 8.04
C LYS A 581 12.21 -23.78 9.07
N ILE A 582 12.98 -24.78 8.65
CA ILE A 582 13.97 -25.44 9.49
C ILE A 582 15.31 -24.71 9.33
N ASP A 583 15.78 -24.06 10.39
CA ASP A 583 17.03 -23.28 10.33
C ASP A 583 18.21 -23.99 10.98
N THR A 584 18.03 -25.23 11.48
CA THR A 584 19.06 -25.94 12.24
C THR A 584 19.48 -27.28 11.62
N PRO A 585 20.80 -27.56 11.53
CA PRO A 585 21.29 -28.80 10.95
C PRO A 585 21.11 -29.99 11.86
N ASN A 586 20.56 -31.08 11.29
CA ASN A 586 20.57 -32.43 11.85
C ASN A 586 19.94 -32.58 13.25
N LYS A 587 19.05 -31.65 13.64
CA LYS A 587 18.39 -31.63 14.97
C LYS A 587 16.91 -31.98 14.92
N LEU A 588 16.26 -31.85 13.78
CA LEU A 588 14.85 -32.22 13.63
C LEU A 588 14.73 -33.42 12.70
N VAL A 589 13.82 -34.33 13.04
CA VAL A 589 13.54 -35.54 12.27
C VAL A 589 12.05 -35.74 12.12
N LEU A 590 11.61 -36.36 11.03
CA LEU A 590 10.35 -37.09 11.03
C LEU A 590 10.58 -38.46 11.69
N LYS A 591 9.76 -38.79 12.67
CA LYS A 591 9.79 -40.10 13.36
C LYS A 591 8.39 -40.65 13.56
N LYS A 592 8.31 -41.95 13.87
CA LYS A 592 7.08 -42.64 14.30
C LYS A 592 7.12 -42.91 15.80
N THR A 593 6.05 -42.60 16.51
CA THR A 593 5.88 -42.95 17.93
C THR A 593 5.53 -44.43 18.09
N THR A 594 5.55 -44.93 19.33
CA THR A 594 5.10 -46.30 19.63
C THR A 594 3.61 -46.53 19.36
N SER A 595 2.79 -45.47 19.41
CA SER A 595 1.35 -45.51 19.10
C SER A 595 1.02 -45.38 17.61
N GLY A 596 2.03 -45.38 16.74
CA GLY A 596 1.88 -45.29 15.28
C GLY A 596 1.75 -43.87 14.73
N LYS A 597 1.79 -42.84 15.58
CA LYS A 597 1.73 -41.44 15.14
C LYS A 597 3.03 -41.05 14.43
N ILE A 598 2.94 -40.27 13.35
CA ILE A 598 4.08 -39.67 12.67
C ILE A 598 4.08 -38.17 12.93
N GLY A 599 5.26 -37.62 13.18
CA GLY A 599 5.42 -36.18 13.27
C GLY A 599 6.88 -35.74 13.25
N VAL A 600 7.06 -34.42 13.31
CA VAL A 600 8.38 -33.81 13.51
C VAL A 600 8.74 -33.91 14.98
N ALA A 601 9.99 -34.23 15.29
CA ALA A 601 10.50 -34.29 16.65
C ALA A 601 11.99 -33.97 16.70
N PHE A 602 12.53 -33.83 17.91
CA PHE A 602 13.96 -33.85 18.13
C PHE A 602 14.55 -35.20 17.73
N LYS A 603 15.71 -35.15 17.06
CA LYS A 603 16.57 -36.32 16.87
C LYS A 603 16.98 -36.91 18.22
N SER A 604 16.96 -38.23 18.33
CA SER A 604 17.11 -38.97 19.59
C SER A 604 18.47 -38.82 20.30
N VAL A 605 19.50 -38.25 19.66
CA VAL A 605 20.88 -38.11 20.18
C VAL A 605 21.36 -36.64 20.19
N ILE A 606 20.44 -35.69 20.42
CA ILE A 606 20.83 -34.27 20.48
C ILE A 606 21.38 -33.95 21.87
N ASN A 607 22.64 -33.49 21.90
CA ASN A 607 23.28 -33.05 23.15
C ASN A 607 22.77 -31.69 23.66
N VAL A 608 22.10 -30.89 22.81
CA VAL A 608 21.62 -29.52 23.14
C VAL A 608 20.34 -29.19 22.36
N TYR A 609 19.17 -29.40 22.97
CA TYR A 609 17.88 -29.05 22.34
C TYR A 609 17.68 -27.54 22.21
N GLN A 610 18.30 -26.75 23.10
CA GLN A 610 18.23 -25.28 23.19
C GLN A 610 18.74 -24.57 21.93
N LYS A 611 19.55 -25.25 21.10
CA LYS A 611 20.07 -24.72 19.84
C LYS A 611 19.30 -25.23 18.62
N THR A 612 18.12 -25.80 18.82
CA THR A 612 17.24 -26.23 17.73
C THR A 612 16.32 -25.06 17.42
N MET A 613 16.17 -24.72 16.14
CA MET A 613 15.34 -23.59 15.70
C MET A 613 14.53 -24.00 14.47
N MET A 614 13.24 -23.72 14.57
CA MET A 614 12.22 -23.84 13.54
C MET A 614 11.47 -22.52 13.54
N ASP A 615 11.62 -21.76 12.47
CA ASP A 615 10.89 -20.52 12.27
C ASP A 615 9.47 -20.87 11.81
N TYR A 616 8.49 -20.43 12.58
CA TYR A 616 7.08 -20.48 12.20
C TYR A 616 6.59 -19.08 11.84
N LYS A 617 5.89 -18.94 10.72
CA LYS A 617 5.49 -17.63 10.19
C LYS A 617 4.02 -17.64 9.80
N LEU A 618 3.30 -16.61 10.23
CA LEU A 618 1.96 -16.27 9.79
C LEU A 618 2.01 -14.97 9.02
N THR A 619 1.56 -14.97 7.77
CA THR A 619 1.51 -13.78 6.94
C THR A 619 0.05 -13.40 6.69
N PHE A 620 -0.28 -12.14 6.94
CA PHE A 620 -1.57 -11.48 6.77
C PHE A 620 -1.37 -10.29 5.80
N GLY A 621 -1.57 -10.51 4.50
CA GLY A 621 -1.19 -9.52 3.48
C GLY A 621 0.32 -9.25 3.51
N ASN A 622 0.72 -8.03 3.87
CA ASN A 622 2.13 -7.66 4.06
C ASN A 622 2.60 -7.84 5.51
N ILE A 623 1.71 -8.07 6.47
CA ILE A 623 2.05 -8.21 7.89
C ILE A 623 2.44 -9.67 8.17
N LYS A 624 3.61 -9.93 8.73
CA LYS A 624 4.13 -11.25 9.08
C LYS A 624 4.46 -11.29 10.56
N ILE A 625 3.87 -12.27 11.21
CA ILE A 625 4.14 -12.65 12.57
C ILE A 625 5.07 -13.86 12.52
N GLN A 626 6.20 -13.79 13.21
CA GLN A 626 7.14 -14.91 13.28
C GLN A 626 7.36 -15.38 14.72
N ALA A 627 7.38 -16.71 14.88
CA ALA A 627 7.80 -17.43 16.08
C ALA A 627 9.08 -18.23 15.80
N LYS A 628 9.92 -18.44 16.82
CA LYS A 628 11.09 -19.35 16.75
C LYS A 628 10.94 -20.48 17.75
N LEU A 629 10.84 -21.70 17.28
CA LEU A 629 10.60 -22.91 18.07
C LEU A 629 11.84 -23.80 18.17
N PRO A 630 12.13 -24.47 19.30
CA PRO A 630 11.65 -24.19 20.66
C PRO A 630 12.10 -22.82 21.18
N TRP A 631 11.31 -22.26 22.10
CA TRP A 631 11.47 -20.90 22.61
C TRP A 631 12.62 -20.70 23.61
N TYR A 632 13.21 -21.77 24.15
CA TYR A 632 14.03 -21.74 25.35
C TYR A 632 15.57 -21.72 25.11
N ASP A 633 16.24 -20.67 25.61
CA ASP A 633 17.70 -20.65 25.86
C ASP A 633 17.99 -20.15 27.30
N PRO A 634 18.34 -21.03 28.24
CA PRO A 634 18.55 -20.65 29.63
C PRO A 634 19.91 -19.99 29.90
N TYR A 635 20.84 -20.03 28.95
CA TYR A 635 22.24 -19.69 29.19
C TYR A 635 22.74 -18.47 28.42
N ALA A 636 21.92 -17.84 27.58
CA ALA A 636 22.32 -16.64 26.86
C ALA A 636 22.14 -15.36 27.71
N PRO A 637 23.24 -14.74 28.21
CA PRO A 637 23.16 -13.50 28.98
C PRO A 637 22.68 -12.37 28.08
N GLY A 638 21.64 -11.63 28.48
CA GLY A 638 21.07 -10.52 27.69
C GLY A 638 20.09 -10.94 26.58
N LEU A 639 19.89 -12.24 26.32
CA LEU A 639 18.95 -12.77 25.33
C LEU A 639 17.77 -13.56 25.92
N LYS A 640 17.74 -13.80 27.24
CA LYS A 640 16.64 -14.53 27.92
C LYS A 640 15.26 -13.98 27.56
N ASP A 641 15.11 -12.66 27.51
CA ASP A 641 13.83 -12.01 27.18
C ASP A 641 13.60 -11.84 25.67
N GLN A 642 14.60 -12.14 24.84
CA GLN A 642 14.55 -11.98 23.39
C GLN A 642 14.09 -13.25 22.67
N LEU A 643 14.27 -14.43 23.26
CA LEU A 643 13.98 -15.73 22.62
C LEU A 643 12.70 -16.41 23.11
N THR A 644 12.29 -16.30 24.38
CA THR A 644 10.96 -16.79 24.82
C THR A 644 9.91 -15.68 24.88
N GLY A 645 10.36 -14.44 25.11
CA GLY A 645 9.51 -13.32 25.51
C GLY A 645 8.96 -13.49 26.94
N ALA A 646 8.54 -12.40 27.58
CA ALA A 646 7.90 -12.49 28.89
C ALA A 646 6.54 -13.22 28.78
N ILE A 647 6.41 -14.36 29.46
CA ILE A 647 5.15 -15.07 29.63
C ILE A 647 4.54 -14.61 30.94
N TRP A 648 3.30 -14.12 30.88
CA TRP A 648 2.61 -13.73 32.10
C TRP A 648 2.35 -14.98 32.93
N GLU A 649 2.68 -14.93 34.22
CA GLU A 649 2.68 -16.11 35.10
C GLU A 649 1.30 -16.79 35.16
N SER A 650 0.22 -16.00 35.05
CA SER A 650 -1.17 -16.45 34.95
C SER A 650 -1.45 -17.32 33.72
N ASN A 651 -0.68 -17.15 32.64
CA ASN A 651 -0.93 -17.78 31.35
C ASN A 651 0.00 -19.00 31.10
N ASN A 652 0.91 -19.26 32.03
CA ASN A 652 1.95 -20.28 31.93
C ASN A 652 1.38 -21.68 32.26
N SER A 653 0.42 -21.75 33.17
CA SER A 653 -0.33 -22.99 33.52
C SER A 653 -1.28 -23.46 32.41
N ASP A 654 -1.70 -22.55 31.53
CA ASP A 654 -2.62 -22.88 30.43
C ASP A 654 -1.88 -23.58 29.29
N PHE A 655 -0.56 -23.36 29.20
CA PHE A 655 0.28 -23.90 28.14
C PHE A 655 1.11 -25.10 28.60
N TYR A 656 1.70 -25.07 29.80
CA TYR A 656 2.44 -26.22 30.34
C TYR A 656 1.64 -26.95 31.40
N PRO A 657 1.76 -28.29 31.50
CA PRO A 657 1.15 -29.05 32.58
C PRO A 657 1.50 -28.45 33.95
N PRO A 658 0.54 -28.42 34.91
CA PRO A 658 0.80 -27.90 36.25
C PRO A 658 1.95 -28.67 36.91
N HIS A 659 2.91 -27.92 37.45
CA HIS A 659 4.06 -28.46 38.18
C HIS A 659 4.39 -27.55 39.36
N ASP A 660 4.72 -28.16 40.50
CA ASP A 660 5.19 -27.47 41.70
C ASP A 660 6.68 -27.10 41.52
N GLY A 661 7.00 -25.79 41.56
CA GLY A 661 8.38 -25.27 41.54
C GLY A 661 8.79 -24.55 40.25
N HIS A 662 9.62 -23.51 40.38
CA HIS A 662 10.09 -22.65 39.28
C HIS A 662 10.89 -23.42 38.20
N ASP A 663 10.93 -22.83 36.98
CA ASP A 663 11.48 -23.34 35.70
C ASP A 663 10.67 -24.43 34.97
N LYS A 664 9.33 -24.28 34.95
CA LYS A 664 8.37 -25.16 34.23
C LYS A 664 8.77 -25.45 32.77
N GLU A 665 9.22 -24.45 32.03
CA GLU A 665 9.58 -24.59 30.61
C GLU A 665 10.85 -25.42 30.40
N GLY A 666 11.90 -25.10 31.15
CA GLY A 666 13.21 -25.77 31.04
C GLY A 666 13.12 -27.25 31.41
N TRP A 667 12.34 -27.55 32.45
CA TRP A 667 12.04 -28.93 32.82
C TRP A 667 11.21 -29.64 31.75
N TYR A 668 10.17 -28.98 31.21
CA TYR A 668 9.30 -29.57 30.18
C TYR A 668 10.09 -29.98 28.94
N PHE A 669 10.91 -29.10 28.37
CA PHE A 669 11.70 -29.45 27.18
C PHE A 669 12.83 -30.42 27.48
N SER A 670 13.49 -30.31 28.64
CA SER A 670 14.52 -31.28 29.04
C SER A 670 13.95 -32.70 29.24
N LYS A 671 12.74 -32.84 29.77
CA LYS A 671 12.04 -34.14 29.86
C LYS A 671 11.67 -34.68 28.48
N ASN A 672 11.07 -33.84 27.63
CA ASN A 672 10.43 -34.31 26.41
C ASN A 672 11.37 -34.45 25.19
N HIS A 673 12.53 -33.78 25.15
CA HIS A 673 13.42 -33.88 23.98
C HIS A 673 14.03 -35.27 23.75
N ILE A 674 14.12 -36.10 24.80
CA ILE A 674 14.57 -37.50 24.71
C ILE A 674 13.42 -38.51 24.64
N ASP A 675 12.16 -38.05 24.76
CA ASP A 675 11.00 -38.93 24.71
C ASP A 675 10.72 -39.37 23.26
N LYS A 676 10.72 -40.69 23.04
CA LYS A 676 10.44 -41.30 21.73
C LYS A 676 8.98 -41.14 21.30
N ASN A 677 8.07 -40.94 22.24
CA ASN A 677 6.64 -40.77 21.98
C ASN A 677 6.22 -39.31 21.85
N TRP A 678 7.10 -38.37 22.20
CA TRP A 678 6.82 -36.96 22.11
C TRP A 678 7.19 -36.38 20.73
N LEU A 679 6.32 -35.53 20.20
CA LEU A 679 6.47 -34.86 18.91
C LEU A 679 6.47 -33.34 19.10
N LEU A 680 7.15 -32.60 18.21
CA LEU A 680 6.93 -31.16 18.08
C LEU A 680 5.58 -30.87 17.45
N PHE A 681 5.19 -31.64 16.44
CA PHE A 681 3.82 -31.64 15.94
C PHE A 681 3.52 -32.94 15.21
N GLU A 682 2.27 -33.37 15.31
CA GLU A 682 1.75 -34.55 14.64
C GLU A 682 1.31 -34.22 13.22
N LEU A 683 1.67 -35.07 12.25
CA LEU A 683 1.28 -34.94 10.85
C LEU A 683 0.35 -36.06 10.39
N ASP A 684 0.52 -37.28 10.90
CA ASP A 684 -0.24 -38.44 10.42
C ASP A 684 -0.24 -39.60 11.43
N LYS A 685 -0.87 -40.71 11.08
CA LYS A 685 -0.83 -41.99 11.80
C LYS A 685 -0.71 -43.17 10.82
N ILE A 686 0.05 -44.19 11.22
CA ILE A 686 0.15 -45.50 10.55
C ILE A 686 -0.43 -46.58 11.46
#